data_AF-Q9XZX9-F1
#
_entry.id   AF-Q9XZX9-F1
#
_cell.length_a   1.000
_cell.length_b   1.000
_cell.length_c   1.000
_cell.angle_alpha   90.00
_cell.angle_beta   90.00
_cell.angle_gamma   90.00
#
_symmetry.space_group_name_H-M   'P 1'
#
loop_
_entity.id
_entity.type
_entity.pdbx_description
1 polymer ?
#
loop_
_entity_poly.entity_id
_entity_poly.type
_entity_poly.pdbx_seq_one_letter_code
_entity_poly.pdbx_strand_id
1 'polypeptide(L)'
;MRSSRGGSLAVVAVAVCLAVLAAIGTCVFDSQEIGGSSFTFVGWSSASKEESYQGCTLTGKAFRIQGAASSLSDDATLPGGILRFSSLLVSNGYIVVDKYFPRNTNITIKDASGTVAAGMPFIDANTAIYSDQLSIVVTDSTLSWAAARSGQSMVRAPFTIQLSSSLFVLGSTVTQASSVVEVVGPSSISQKSALAVDYAKCTGCAQGLVHFTDFVRVWDRSLLRVSHSSVKGATGKPLIGIAQSAGASLAVENSLFVVENVSSPTSNLIDAAVRMGTDAQITLRAVTVKSIGATMAGSVTAQLLTADDIAQQIPSISVVPDTRCAAACVPTATVDSSCKCACNADMPNMNFCTAMKDPYTNYAYLGCSAGCTTCFNETACLECRPSYEMLPDMTCSLTGLQCTDPNCKTCTTYGQCTDCNDGYGLTSSSVCVRCSVAGCKSCPVDANVCKVCLGGSEPINNMCPCTDPNCASCPSDAGTCTQCANGYGLVDGACVRCQEPNCFSCDSDANKCTQCAPNYYLTPLLTCSPVACNIEHCMQCDPQTPSRCQECVSPYVVDSYDGLCRLSDACSVPNCKKCETGTSRLCAECDTGYSLSADATSCSSPTTQPCEVEHCNTCVNGDSTRCAYCNTGYYVSDGKCKAMQGCYVSNCAQCMLLDSTKCSTCVKGYLLTSSYSCVSQKVINSAAAPYSLWVAAAVLLTSFAMHLA
;
A
#
# COMPACT_ATOMS: atom_id res chain seq x y z
N MET A 1 17.45 -60.04 9.66
CA MET A 1 16.63 -60.74 8.65
C MET A 1 15.32 -61.17 9.31
N ARG A 2 14.17 -60.85 8.69
CA ARG A 2 12.86 -61.58 8.64
C ARG A 2 12.63 -62.72 9.65
N SER A 3 11.44 -62.99 10.21
CA SER A 3 10.07 -62.53 9.99
C SER A 3 9.11 -63.32 10.91
N SER A 4 8.01 -62.67 11.32
CA SER A 4 6.61 -63.14 11.50
C SER A 4 6.21 -64.32 12.39
N ARG A 5 5.24 -64.06 13.29
CA ARG A 5 3.77 -64.32 13.15
C ARG A 5 3.07 -63.53 14.28
N GLY A 6 1.99 -62.76 14.11
CA GLY A 6 0.98 -62.71 13.04
C GLY A 6 -0.39 -63.10 13.62
N GLY A 7 -1.22 -62.11 13.96
CA GLY A 7 -2.64 -62.25 14.27
C GLY A 7 -3.38 -61.09 13.61
N SER A 8 -3.78 -61.30 12.35
CA SER A 8 -4.55 -60.38 11.51
C SER A 8 -6.02 -60.80 11.54
N LEU A 9 -6.93 -59.86 11.71
CA LEU A 9 -8.33 -60.00 11.31
C LEU A 9 -8.62 -58.89 10.29
N ALA A 10 -8.83 -59.32 9.06
CA ALA A 10 -9.15 -58.52 7.90
C ALA A 10 -10.66 -58.27 7.80
N VAL A 11 -11.05 -57.08 7.32
CA VAL A 11 -12.22 -56.93 6.45
C VAL A 11 -11.83 -56.02 5.28
N VAL A 12 -11.46 -56.70 4.20
CA VAL A 12 -11.65 -56.43 2.76
C VAL A 12 -11.94 -54.98 2.34
N ALA A 13 -10.98 -54.38 1.64
CA ALA A 13 -11.19 -53.26 0.73
C ALA A 13 -10.60 -53.64 -0.64
N VAL A 14 -11.45 -53.97 -1.62
CA VAL A 14 -11.09 -54.05 -3.05
C VAL A 14 -12.25 -53.52 -3.89
N ALA A 15 -11.92 -52.45 -4.65
CA ALA A 15 -12.48 -51.89 -5.88
C ALA A 15 -13.75 -52.48 -6.52
N VAL A 16 -14.68 -51.60 -6.93
CA VAL A 16 -15.16 -51.35 -8.32
C VAL A 16 -16.30 -50.31 -8.28
N CYS A 17 -16.06 -49.13 -8.86
CA CYS A 17 -17.02 -48.40 -9.70
C CYS A 17 -16.30 -47.25 -10.42
N LEU A 18 -15.72 -47.59 -11.58
CA LEU A 18 -15.37 -46.65 -12.62
C LEU A 18 -16.65 -46.26 -13.39
N ALA A 19 -16.83 -44.96 -13.57
CA ALA A 19 -17.63 -44.30 -14.60
C ALA A 19 -19.16 -44.57 -14.66
N VAL A 20 -19.94 -43.89 -13.81
CA VAL A 20 -21.22 -43.24 -14.16
C VAL A 20 -21.43 -42.05 -13.18
N LEU A 21 -21.78 -40.88 -13.73
CA LEU A 21 -22.16 -39.59 -13.10
C LEU A 21 -21.02 -38.61 -12.73
N ALA A 22 -20.37 -38.10 -13.78
CA ALA A 22 -20.25 -36.64 -13.86
C ALA A 22 -21.66 -36.04 -14.03
N ALA A 23 -21.88 -34.89 -13.38
CA ALA A 23 -23.13 -34.11 -13.25
C ALA A 23 -24.06 -34.54 -12.09
N ILE A 24 -24.35 -33.55 -11.22
CA ILE A 24 -25.30 -33.56 -10.09
C ILE A 24 -24.89 -34.53 -8.95
N GLY A 25 -24.31 -34.12 -7.82
CA GLY A 25 -24.81 -33.09 -6.93
C GLY A 25 -25.80 -33.64 -5.90
N THR A 26 -25.48 -34.72 -5.17
CA THR A 26 -26.17 -35.11 -3.92
C THR A 26 -25.33 -36.07 -3.09
N CYS A 27 -24.83 -35.65 -1.93
CA CYS A 27 -24.57 -36.59 -0.83
C CYS A 27 -25.70 -36.44 0.19
N VAL A 28 -26.72 -37.30 0.17
CA VAL A 28 -27.81 -37.24 1.15
C VAL A 28 -27.40 -38.06 2.38
N PHE A 29 -27.25 -37.41 3.54
CA PHE A 29 -27.13 -38.09 4.82
C PHE A 29 -28.52 -38.51 5.31
N ASP A 30 -29.14 -39.47 4.62
CA ASP A 30 -30.36 -40.13 5.12
C ASP A 30 -30.02 -41.50 5.68
N SER A 31 -30.57 -41.73 6.85
CA SER A 31 -30.42 -42.84 7.78
C SER A 31 -30.73 -44.26 7.30
N GLN A 32 -30.79 -44.52 6.00
CA GLN A 32 -30.98 -45.88 5.51
C GLN A 32 -30.12 -46.30 4.32
N GLU A 33 -29.28 -45.45 3.72
CA GLU A 33 -28.36 -45.90 2.68
C GLU A 33 -26.92 -45.44 2.90
N ILE A 34 -26.06 -46.47 3.04
CA ILE A 34 -24.59 -46.49 3.01
C ILE A 34 -23.88 -45.96 4.28
N GLY A 35 -23.64 -46.87 5.23
CA GLY A 35 -22.38 -47.05 5.98
C GLY A 35 -21.64 -45.89 6.68
N GLY A 36 -22.14 -44.64 6.71
CA GLY A 36 -21.31 -43.48 7.07
C GLY A 36 -22.04 -42.35 7.78
N SER A 37 -23.03 -42.63 8.64
CA SER A 37 -23.73 -41.61 9.45
C SER A 37 -22.90 -41.06 10.63
N SER A 38 -21.69 -41.57 10.81
CA SER A 38 -20.79 -41.18 11.89
C SER A 38 -19.33 -41.20 11.45
N PHE A 39 -18.60 -40.12 11.69
CA PHE A 39 -17.14 -40.09 11.55
C PHE A 39 -16.50 -40.35 12.91
N THR A 40 -15.78 -41.47 13.07
CA THR A 40 -15.18 -41.84 14.36
C THR A 40 -13.66 -41.69 14.33
N PHE A 41 -13.10 -40.90 15.24
CA PHE A 41 -11.66 -40.65 15.38
C PHE A 41 -10.90 -41.78 16.13
N VAL A 42 -11.59 -42.82 16.60
CA VAL A 42 -10.94 -44.00 17.22
C VAL A 42 -10.33 -44.88 16.12
N GLY A 43 -9.01 -44.78 15.90
CA GLY A 43 -8.29 -45.70 14.99
C GLY A 43 -8.27 -45.32 13.50
N TRP A 44 -8.22 -44.01 13.23
CA TRP A 44 -8.03 -43.35 11.93
C TRP A 44 -7.45 -44.19 10.76
N SER A 45 -8.22 -44.35 9.67
CA SER A 45 -7.75 -44.90 8.39
C SER A 45 -8.27 -44.10 7.19
N SER A 46 -7.72 -42.89 7.00
CA SER A 46 -7.56 -42.35 5.65
C SER A 46 -6.10 -42.00 5.46
N ALA A 47 -5.52 -42.40 4.33
CA ALA A 47 -4.10 -42.22 4.06
C ALA A 47 -3.67 -40.75 4.16
N SER A 48 -4.61 -39.82 3.96
CA SER A 48 -4.40 -38.37 3.96
C SER A 48 -4.64 -37.68 5.29
N LYS A 49 -5.34 -38.28 6.27
CA LYS A 49 -5.72 -37.61 7.54
C LYS A 49 -6.53 -36.32 7.32
N GLU A 50 -7.12 -36.20 6.13
CA GLU A 50 -7.88 -35.05 5.65
C GLU A 50 -9.03 -35.58 4.81
N GLU A 51 -10.25 -35.16 5.15
CA GLU A 51 -11.48 -35.47 4.41
C GLU A 51 -12.18 -34.18 4.00
N SER A 52 -12.74 -34.16 2.79
CA SER A 52 -13.50 -33.02 2.25
C SER A 52 -14.82 -33.48 1.64
N TYR A 53 -15.91 -32.84 2.05
CA TYR A 53 -17.28 -33.10 1.62
C TYR A 53 -17.83 -31.86 0.89
N GLN A 54 -18.36 -32.02 -0.33
CA GLN A 54 -18.90 -30.92 -1.14
C GLN A 54 -20.29 -31.25 -1.67
N GLY A 55 -21.18 -30.26 -1.74
CA GLY A 55 -22.52 -30.41 -2.35
C GLY A 55 -23.40 -31.44 -1.65
N CYS A 56 -23.21 -31.60 -0.34
CA CYS A 56 -23.91 -32.58 0.48
C CYS A 56 -25.24 -32.01 1.00
N THR A 57 -26.22 -32.86 1.28
CA THR A 57 -27.49 -32.55 1.92
C THR A 57 -27.60 -33.28 3.26
N LEU A 58 -27.86 -32.53 4.32
CA LEU A 58 -28.04 -33.03 5.69
C LEU A 58 -29.54 -33.04 6.04
N THR A 59 -30.13 -34.23 6.19
CA THR A 59 -31.59 -34.40 6.25
C THR A 59 -32.06 -34.98 7.58
N GLY A 60 -32.97 -34.29 8.28
CA GLY A 60 -33.84 -34.81 9.35
C GLY A 60 -33.19 -35.43 10.59
N LYS A 61 -31.86 -35.56 10.67
CA LYS A 61 -31.13 -36.33 11.69
C LYS A 61 -29.77 -35.71 12.04
N ALA A 62 -29.18 -36.21 13.11
CA ALA A 62 -27.84 -35.85 13.57
C ALA A 62 -26.75 -36.54 12.72
N PHE A 63 -25.87 -35.76 12.11
CA PHE A 63 -24.59 -36.27 11.59
C PHE A 63 -23.53 -36.19 12.70
N ARG A 64 -23.02 -37.34 13.16
CA ARG A 64 -22.15 -37.37 14.34
C ARG A 64 -20.68 -37.48 13.98
N ILE A 65 -19.89 -36.50 14.38
CA ILE A 65 -18.43 -36.53 14.41
C ILE A 65 -18.02 -36.94 15.83
N GLN A 66 -17.57 -38.17 15.98
CA GLN A 66 -17.27 -38.80 17.25
C GLN A 66 -15.76 -38.93 17.48
N GLY A 67 -15.27 -38.27 18.52
CA GLY A 67 -13.96 -38.43 19.11
C GLY A 67 -13.74 -39.77 19.82
N ALA A 68 -12.53 -39.97 20.33
CA ALA A 68 -12.18 -41.05 21.23
C ALA A 68 -12.90 -40.95 22.58
N ALA A 69 -13.17 -42.11 23.19
CA ALA A 69 -13.90 -42.20 24.45
C ALA A 69 -13.17 -41.56 25.65
N SER A 70 -11.84 -41.45 25.57
CA SER A 70 -10.98 -40.86 26.58
C SER A 70 -9.77 -40.22 25.90
N SER A 71 -8.92 -39.55 26.69
CA SER A 71 -7.60 -39.13 26.22
C SER A 71 -6.82 -40.31 25.65
N LEU A 72 -6.09 -40.05 24.56
CA LEU A 72 -5.27 -41.05 23.87
C LEU A 72 -3.87 -41.06 24.49
N SER A 73 -3.33 -42.25 24.79
CA SER A 73 -2.04 -42.40 25.47
C SER A 73 -0.85 -41.83 24.71
N ASP A 74 -0.95 -41.73 23.37
CA ASP A 74 0.11 -41.29 22.46
C ASP A 74 -0.26 -40.02 21.66
N ASP A 75 -1.16 -39.19 22.18
CA ASP A 75 -1.77 -38.06 21.47
C ASP A 75 -0.77 -37.05 20.87
N ALA A 76 0.40 -36.86 21.50
CA ALA A 76 1.47 -36.01 20.97
C ALA A 76 2.10 -36.54 19.67
N THR A 77 1.97 -37.83 19.39
CA THR A 77 2.48 -38.48 18.17
C THR A 77 1.41 -38.67 17.11
N LEU A 78 0.14 -38.43 17.48
CA LEU A 78 -0.96 -38.50 16.53
C LEU A 78 -0.95 -37.26 15.64
N PRO A 79 -1.16 -37.44 14.33
CA PRO A 79 -1.29 -36.31 13.41
C PRO A 79 -2.58 -35.51 13.66
N GLY A 80 -2.61 -34.27 13.20
CA GLY A 80 -3.81 -33.43 13.33
C GLY A 80 -4.90 -33.79 12.32
N GLY A 81 -6.15 -33.86 12.77
CA GLY A 81 -7.27 -34.26 11.93
C GLY A 81 -7.92 -33.11 11.17
N ILE A 82 -8.12 -33.24 9.86
CA ILE A 82 -8.77 -32.19 9.05
C ILE A 82 -10.09 -32.72 8.48
N LEU A 83 -11.19 -32.06 8.83
CA LEU A 83 -12.52 -32.30 8.27
C LEU A 83 -13.04 -31.02 7.62
N ARG A 84 -13.41 -31.08 6.34
CA ARG A 84 -13.95 -29.93 5.60
C ARG A 84 -15.31 -30.26 5.01
N PHE A 85 -16.27 -29.38 5.23
CA PHE A 85 -17.59 -29.41 4.61
C PHE A 85 -17.77 -28.13 3.81
N SER A 86 -18.26 -28.23 2.57
CA SER A 86 -18.51 -27.07 1.70
C SER A 86 -19.84 -27.19 0.99
N SER A 87 -20.57 -26.08 0.88
CA SER A 87 -21.86 -26.01 0.18
C SER A 87 -22.86 -27.05 0.71
N LEU A 88 -22.96 -27.13 2.04
CA LEU A 88 -23.84 -28.09 2.72
C LEU A 88 -25.27 -27.57 2.72
N LEU A 89 -26.19 -28.28 2.06
CA LEU A 89 -27.62 -28.00 2.14
C LEU A 89 -28.22 -28.65 3.39
N VAL A 90 -28.91 -27.91 4.22
CA VAL A 90 -29.48 -28.39 5.49
C VAL A 90 -31.00 -28.42 5.38
N SER A 91 -31.59 -29.58 5.66
CA SER A 91 -33.03 -29.80 5.65
C SER A 91 -33.46 -30.53 6.93
N ASN A 92 -33.77 -29.77 7.97
CA ASN A 92 -34.12 -30.24 9.32
C ASN A 92 -33.07 -31.16 9.96
N GLY A 93 -31.80 -31.06 9.57
CA GLY A 93 -30.69 -31.83 10.14
C GLY A 93 -29.74 -30.95 10.96
N TYR A 94 -28.78 -31.58 11.63
CA TYR A 94 -27.73 -30.92 12.43
C TYR A 94 -26.51 -31.82 12.62
N ILE A 95 -25.39 -31.26 13.07
CA ILE A 95 -24.11 -31.94 13.32
C ILE A 95 -23.91 -32.08 14.83
N VAL A 96 -23.35 -33.21 15.26
CA VAL A 96 -22.93 -33.44 16.65
C VAL A 96 -21.43 -33.68 16.67
N VAL A 97 -20.68 -32.93 17.48
CA VAL A 97 -19.25 -33.10 17.73
C VAL A 97 -19.09 -33.58 19.17
N ASP A 98 -18.60 -34.80 19.36
CA ASP A 98 -18.68 -35.50 20.63
C ASP A 98 -17.32 -36.08 21.03
N LYS A 99 -16.98 -36.08 22.33
CA LYS A 99 -15.80 -36.74 22.93
C LYS A 99 -14.43 -36.14 22.54
N TYR A 100 -13.36 -36.91 22.77
CA TYR A 100 -11.96 -36.47 22.70
C TYR A 100 -11.41 -36.50 21.27
N PHE A 101 -10.96 -35.37 20.75
CA PHE A 101 -10.29 -35.32 19.45
C PHE A 101 -8.78 -35.43 19.62
N PRO A 102 -7.98 -35.85 18.63
CA PRO A 102 -6.52 -35.74 18.72
C PRO A 102 -6.04 -34.29 18.67
N ARG A 103 -4.78 -34.03 19.06
CA ARG A 103 -4.18 -32.69 18.94
C ARG A 103 -4.26 -32.15 17.52
N ASN A 104 -4.38 -30.83 17.37
CA ASN A 104 -4.39 -30.13 16.07
C ASN A 104 -5.54 -30.55 15.13
N THR A 105 -6.71 -30.87 15.67
CA THR A 105 -7.88 -31.21 14.86
C THR A 105 -8.60 -29.93 14.38
N ASN A 106 -8.87 -29.81 13.09
CA ASN A 106 -9.63 -28.72 12.49
C ASN A 106 -10.89 -29.25 11.79
N ILE A 107 -12.05 -28.78 12.23
CA ILE A 107 -13.35 -29.02 11.61
C ILE A 107 -13.81 -27.71 10.99
N THR A 108 -13.87 -27.66 9.66
CA THR A 108 -14.28 -26.47 8.90
C THR A 108 -15.60 -26.74 8.17
N ILE A 109 -16.58 -25.86 8.34
CA ILE A 109 -17.84 -25.83 7.60
C ILE A 109 -17.93 -24.51 6.84
N LYS A 110 -18.03 -24.57 5.52
CA LYS A 110 -18.13 -23.41 4.65
C LYS A 110 -19.42 -23.45 3.84
N ASP A 111 -20.07 -22.30 3.66
CA ASP A 111 -21.20 -22.15 2.74
C ASP A 111 -22.36 -23.13 3.04
N ALA A 112 -22.67 -23.36 4.32
CA ALA A 112 -23.83 -24.16 4.70
C ALA A 112 -25.10 -23.31 4.58
N SER A 113 -26.17 -23.86 4.01
CA SER A 113 -27.43 -23.13 3.83
C SER A 113 -28.67 -24.01 4.06
N GLY A 114 -29.77 -23.40 4.51
CA GLY A 114 -31.07 -24.09 4.64
C GLY A 114 -31.70 -23.99 6.02
N THR A 115 -32.49 -25.00 6.39
CA THR A 115 -33.26 -25.02 7.64
C THR A 115 -32.76 -26.10 8.58
N VAL A 116 -32.42 -25.73 9.81
CA VAL A 116 -31.89 -26.60 10.86
C VAL A 116 -33.04 -27.22 11.66
N ALA A 117 -32.80 -28.40 12.25
CA ALA A 117 -33.75 -29.07 13.12
C ALA A 117 -34.27 -28.16 14.25
N ALA A 118 -35.59 -28.19 14.50
CA ALA A 118 -36.21 -27.34 15.52
C ALA A 118 -35.67 -27.64 16.93
N GLY A 119 -35.34 -26.58 17.69
CA GLY A 119 -34.79 -26.70 19.06
C GLY A 119 -33.34 -27.22 19.14
N MET A 120 -32.68 -27.51 18.03
CA MET A 120 -31.30 -27.98 17.99
C MET A 120 -30.37 -26.89 17.45
N PRO A 121 -29.10 -26.85 17.89
CA PRO A 121 -28.08 -26.06 17.20
C PRO A 121 -27.73 -26.72 15.86
N PHE A 122 -27.15 -25.96 14.92
CA PHE A 122 -26.62 -26.54 13.68
C PHE A 122 -25.40 -27.42 13.95
N ILE A 123 -24.50 -26.99 14.83
CA ILE A 123 -23.39 -27.79 15.36
C ILE A 123 -23.54 -27.90 16.87
N ASP A 124 -23.84 -29.09 17.38
CA ASP A 124 -23.82 -29.40 18.80
C ASP A 124 -22.45 -29.95 19.20
N ALA A 125 -21.60 -29.09 19.75
CA ALA A 125 -20.27 -29.44 20.26
C ALA A 125 -20.20 -29.43 21.79
N ASN A 126 -21.35 -29.44 22.49
CA ASN A 126 -21.40 -29.34 23.96
C ASN A 126 -20.65 -30.46 24.70
N THR A 127 -20.49 -31.62 24.08
CA THR A 127 -19.78 -32.77 24.64
C THR A 127 -18.41 -33.00 24.00
N ALA A 128 -17.95 -32.09 23.14
CA ALA A 128 -16.61 -32.14 22.57
C ALA A 128 -15.57 -31.84 23.66
N ILE A 129 -14.53 -32.67 23.73
CA ILE A 129 -13.41 -32.52 24.66
C ILE A 129 -12.20 -32.07 23.85
N TYR A 130 -11.72 -30.87 24.16
CA TYR A 130 -10.52 -30.28 23.58
C TYR A 130 -9.26 -30.95 24.15
N SER A 131 -8.42 -31.48 23.26
CA SER A 131 -7.22 -32.26 23.57
C SER A 131 -5.91 -31.49 23.39
N ASP A 132 -5.99 -30.17 23.27
CA ASP A 132 -4.96 -29.25 22.73
C ASP A 132 -5.14 -28.99 21.21
N GLN A 133 -5.54 -27.77 20.86
CA GLN A 133 -5.71 -27.29 19.47
C GLN A 133 -6.86 -27.91 18.65
N LEU A 134 -8.05 -28.10 19.22
CA LEU A 134 -9.26 -28.36 18.41
C LEU A 134 -9.84 -27.02 17.90
N SER A 135 -10.00 -26.91 16.59
CA SER A 135 -10.62 -25.77 15.89
C SER A 135 -11.98 -26.19 15.32
N ILE A 136 -12.99 -25.39 15.59
CA ILE A 136 -14.25 -25.42 14.84
C ILE A 136 -14.37 -24.08 14.12
N VAL A 137 -14.44 -24.11 12.79
CA VAL A 137 -14.52 -22.93 11.93
C VAL A 137 -15.76 -23.02 11.08
N VAL A 138 -16.63 -22.02 11.16
CA VAL A 138 -17.81 -21.90 10.31
C VAL A 138 -17.75 -20.61 9.52
N THR A 139 -17.80 -20.68 8.18
CA THR A 139 -17.75 -19.50 7.33
C THR A 139 -18.90 -19.43 6.33
N ASP A 140 -19.29 -18.22 5.95
CA ASP A 140 -20.14 -17.93 4.78
C ASP A 140 -21.49 -18.65 4.75
N SER A 141 -22.05 -18.98 5.92
CA SER A 141 -23.20 -19.89 6.00
C SER A 141 -24.49 -19.15 6.34
N THR A 142 -25.59 -19.53 5.70
CA THR A 142 -26.92 -18.90 5.86
C THR A 142 -27.96 -19.91 6.35
N LEU A 143 -28.24 -19.90 7.65
CA LEU A 143 -29.09 -20.90 8.31
C LEU A 143 -30.37 -20.29 8.88
N SER A 144 -31.41 -21.10 8.93
CA SER A 144 -32.72 -20.72 9.45
C SER A 144 -33.30 -21.80 10.33
N TRP A 145 -34.21 -21.43 11.22
CA TRP A 145 -35.10 -22.36 11.90
C TRP A 145 -36.54 -22.05 11.52
N ALA A 146 -37.40 -23.07 11.54
CA ALA A 146 -38.82 -22.90 11.23
C ALA A 146 -39.53 -21.92 12.20
N ALA A 147 -39.08 -21.85 13.45
CA ALA A 147 -39.53 -20.91 14.46
C ALA A 147 -38.47 -20.76 15.56
N ALA A 148 -38.40 -19.57 16.16
CA ALA A 148 -37.52 -19.29 17.30
C ALA A 148 -37.93 -20.09 18.56
N ARG A 149 -36.95 -20.80 19.13
CA ARG A 149 -37.00 -21.63 20.33
C ARG A 149 -35.66 -21.55 21.06
N SER A 150 -35.68 -21.77 22.37
CA SER A 150 -34.46 -21.85 23.19
C SER A 150 -33.50 -22.94 22.68
N GLY A 151 -32.19 -22.70 22.78
CA GLY A 151 -31.17 -23.68 22.41
C GLY A 151 -30.92 -23.82 20.90
N GLN A 152 -31.49 -22.92 20.10
CA GLN A 152 -31.18 -22.83 18.67
C GLN A 152 -30.00 -21.89 18.47
N SER A 153 -28.87 -22.43 18.02
CA SER A 153 -27.70 -21.64 17.69
C SER A 153 -26.98 -22.21 16.47
N MET A 154 -26.13 -21.43 15.83
CA MET A 154 -25.26 -21.97 14.78
C MET A 154 -24.29 -22.98 15.36
N VAL A 155 -23.67 -22.64 16.48
CA VAL A 155 -22.78 -23.53 17.22
C VAL A 155 -23.13 -23.47 18.70
N ARG A 156 -23.38 -24.65 19.28
CA ARG A 156 -23.37 -24.85 20.73
C ARG A 156 -21.99 -25.36 21.13
N ALA A 157 -21.23 -24.53 21.83
CA ALA A 157 -19.92 -24.85 22.37
C ALA A 157 -20.05 -25.45 23.79
N PRO A 158 -19.06 -26.25 24.23
CA PRO A 158 -19.01 -26.73 25.60
C PRO A 158 -18.59 -25.61 26.57
N PHE A 159 -18.76 -25.84 27.87
CA PHE A 159 -18.44 -24.86 28.91
C PHE A 159 -16.94 -24.50 29.01
N THR A 160 -16.02 -25.28 28.43
CA THR A 160 -14.58 -24.95 28.39
C THR A 160 -14.03 -24.93 26.97
N ILE A 161 -13.57 -23.75 26.53
CA ILE A 161 -12.75 -23.59 25.31
C ILE A 161 -11.33 -23.31 25.79
N GLN A 162 -10.53 -24.37 25.89
CA GLN A 162 -9.23 -24.34 26.56
C GLN A 162 -8.18 -25.14 25.78
N LEU A 163 -6.94 -25.16 26.30
CA LEU A 163 -5.81 -25.85 25.67
C LEU A 163 -5.66 -25.41 24.21
N SER A 164 -5.34 -24.14 23.97
CA SER A 164 -5.02 -23.64 22.64
C SER A 164 -6.12 -23.86 21.59
N SER A 165 -7.38 -23.96 22.00
CA SER A 165 -8.47 -24.35 21.10
C SER A 165 -9.24 -23.14 20.58
N SER A 166 -10.05 -23.33 19.54
CA SER A 166 -10.75 -22.21 18.92
C SER A 166 -12.14 -22.56 18.40
N LEU A 167 -13.03 -21.58 18.52
CA LEU A 167 -14.30 -21.53 17.82
C LEU A 167 -14.40 -20.20 17.06
N PHE A 168 -14.51 -20.31 15.74
CA PHE A 168 -14.57 -19.18 14.84
C PHE A 168 -15.84 -19.26 13.98
N VAL A 169 -16.65 -18.21 13.99
CA VAL A 169 -17.81 -18.07 13.10
C VAL A 169 -17.66 -16.78 12.31
N LEU A 170 -17.55 -16.87 10.98
CA LEU A 170 -17.29 -15.73 10.10
C LEU A 170 -18.34 -15.61 9.00
N GLY A 171 -18.80 -14.39 8.75
CA GLY A 171 -19.67 -14.03 7.62
C GLY A 171 -20.95 -14.83 7.50
N SER A 172 -21.48 -15.29 8.63
CA SER A 172 -22.63 -16.19 8.66
C SER A 172 -23.90 -15.47 9.08
N THR A 173 -25.02 -15.83 8.47
CA THR A 173 -26.33 -15.25 8.74
C THR A 173 -27.25 -16.31 9.34
N VAL A 174 -27.87 -16.01 10.47
CA VAL A 174 -28.87 -16.87 11.11
C VAL A 174 -30.21 -16.16 11.28
N THR A 175 -31.30 -16.89 11.10
CA THR A 175 -32.67 -16.36 11.23
C THR A 175 -33.50 -17.26 12.12
N GLN A 176 -34.35 -16.67 12.97
CA GLN A 176 -35.18 -17.42 13.95
C GLN A 176 -34.34 -18.29 14.91
N ALA A 177 -33.10 -17.89 15.22
CA ALA A 177 -32.24 -18.55 16.20
C ALA A 177 -32.41 -17.91 17.59
N SER A 178 -31.86 -18.54 18.63
CA SER A 178 -31.63 -17.87 19.92
C SER A 178 -30.36 -17.04 19.89
N SER A 179 -29.27 -17.58 19.34
CA SER A 179 -27.97 -16.92 19.18
C SER A 179 -27.17 -17.43 17.97
N VAL A 180 -26.06 -16.77 17.61
CA VAL A 180 -25.09 -17.35 16.65
C VAL A 180 -24.28 -18.43 17.36
N VAL A 181 -23.69 -18.09 18.51
CA VAL A 181 -22.98 -19.05 19.38
C VAL A 181 -23.72 -19.15 20.71
N GLU A 182 -23.93 -20.38 21.19
CA GLU A 182 -24.37 -20.67 22.55
C GLU A 182 -23.23 -21.40 23.27
N VAL A 183 -22.87 -20.96 24.48
CA VAL A 183 -21.91 -21.65 25.34
C VAL A 183 -22.64 -22.08 26.60
N VAL A 184 -22.71 -23.38 26.82
CA VAL A 184 -23.51 -23.97 27.90
C VAL A 184 -22.65 -24.09 29.15
N GLY A 185 -23.18 -23.72 30.33
CA GLY A 185 -22.54 -23.89 31.64
C GLY A 185 -21.61 -22.75 32.07
N PRO A 186 -20.96 -22.88 33.25
CA PRO A 186 -19.95 -21.93 33.72
C PRO A 186 -18.79 -21.93 32.73
N SER A 187 -18.69 -20.85 31.97
CA SER A 187 -17.91 -20.80 30.75
C SER A 187 -16.48 -20.33 31.02
N SER A 188 -15.48 -21.03 30.48
CA SER A 188 -14.08 -20.65 30.57
C SER A 188 -13.43 -20.66 29.19
N ILE A 189 -12.90 -19.51 28.77
CA ILE A 189 -12.04 -19.39 27.59
C ILE A 189 -10.62 -19.16 28.10
N SER A 190 -9.76 -20.16 27.98
CA SER A 190 -8.46 -20.17 28.68
C SER A 190 -7.30 -20.77 27.88
N GLN A 191 -6.07 -20.56 28.35
CA GLN A 191 -4.87 -21.20 27.83
C GLN A 191 -4.67 -20.98 26.31
N LYS A 192 -4.55 -19.71 25.88
CA LYS A 192 -4.34 -19.34 24.47
C LYS A 192 -5.50 -19.67 23.52
N SER A 193 -6.71 -19.82 24.05
CA SER A 193 -7.89 -20.19 23.27
C SER A 193 -8.66 -18.98 22.74
N ALA A 194 -9.50 -19.20 21.74
CA ALA A 194 -10.24 -18.13 21.07
C ALA A 194 -11.71 -18.49 20.84
N LEU A 195 -12.59 -17.53 21.12
CA LEU A 195 -13.96 -17.51 20.61
C LEU A 195 -14.14 -16.20 19.82
N ALA A 196 -14.37 -16.29 18.51
CA ALA A 196 -14.66 -15.12 17.70
C ALA A 196 -15.90 -15.30 16.83
N VAL A 197 -16.72 -14.25 16.78
CA VAL A 197 -17.89 -14.13 15.91
C VAL A 197 -17.73 -12.86 15.08
N ASP A 198 -17.42 -13.03 13.81
CA ASP A 198 -17.05 -11.95 12.90
C ASP A 198 -17.99 -11.89 11.69
N TYR A 199 -18.35 -10.69 11.23
CA TYR A 199 -19.26 -10.51 10.09
C TYR A 199 -20.60 -11.27 10.23
N ALA A 200 -21.03 -11.56 11.44
CA ALA A 200 -22.21 -12.39 11.71
C ALA A 200 -23.48 -11.53 11.77
N LYS A 201 -24.56 -12.06 11.22
CA LYS A 201 -25.87 -11.43 11.26
C LYS A 201 -26.87 -12.34 11.92
N CYS A 202 -27.64 -11.80 12.85
CA CYS A 202 -28.81 -12.49 13.35
C CYS A 202 -30.08 -11.69 13.23
N THR A 203 -31.10 -12.27 12.58
CA THR A 203 -32.46 -11.73 12.57
C THR A 203 -33.35 -12.55 13.50
N GLY A 204 -33.86 -11.91 14.56
CA GLY A 204 -34.72 -12.55 15.55
C GLY A 204 -33.99 -13.33 16.64
N CYS A 205 -32.68 -13.12 16.86
CA CYS A 205 -31.96 -13.70 17.99
C CYS A 205 -32.45 -13.15 19.31
N ALA A 206 -33.14 -13.99 20.09
CA ALA A 206 -33.65 -13.61 21.40
C ALA A 206 -32.54 -13.36 22.46
N GLN A 207 -31.35 -13.93 22.26
CA GLN A 207 -30.25 -13.96 23.25
C GLN A 207 -28.93 -13.34 22.75
N GLY A 208 -28.91 -12.76 21.55
CA GLY A 208 -27.74 -12.03 21.01
C GLY A 208 -26.92 -12.80 19.98
N LEU A 209 -25.72 -12.30 19.67
CA LEU A 209 -24.75 -12.98 18.81
C LEU A 209 -24.08 -14.13 19.57
N VAL A 210 -23.62 -13.86 20.79
CA VAL A 210 -23.03 -14.86 21.68
C VAL A 210 -23.87 -14.94 22.94
N HIS A 211 -24.32 -16.14 23.29
CA HIS A 211 -25.06 -16.39 24.51
C HIS A 211 -24.31 -17.35 25.43
N PHE A 212 -24.09 -16.97 26.68
CA PHE A 212 -23.59 -17.84 27.74
C PHE A 212 -24.74 -18.20 28.67
N THR A 213 -24.92 -19.49 28.96
CA THR A 213 -25.99 -19.92 29.87
C THR A 213 -25.64 -19.78 31.35
N ASP A 214 -24.44 -19.28 31.68
CA ASP A 214 -23.96 -18.98 33.03
C ASP A 214 -22.82 -17.93 32.94
N PHE A 215 -22.14 -17.62 34.06
CA PHE A 215 -20.98 -16.71 34.07
C PHE A 215 -19.86 -17.17 33.13
N VAL A 216 -19.05 -16.22 32.65
CA VAL A 216 -17.91 -16.49 31.77
C VAL A 216 -16.62 -15.88 32.31
N ARG A 217 -15.51 -16.61 32.23
CA ARG A 217 -14.16 -16.13 32.49
C ARG A 217 -13.28 -16.29 31.27
N VAL A 218 -12.64 -15.21 30.82
CA VAL A 218 -11.67 -15.18 29.73
C VAL A 218 -10.29 -14.94 30.35
N TRP A 219 -9.40 -15.92 30.33
CA TRP A 219 -8.14 -15.85 31.06
C TRP A 219 -6.96 -16.58 30.40
N ASP A 220 -5.74 -16.39 30.92
CA ASP A 220 -4.52 -17.05 30.43
C ASP A 220 -4.31 -16.93 28.92
N ARG A 221 -4.13 -15.67 28.49
CA ARG A 221 -3.84 -15.28 27.11
C ARG A 221 -4.90 -15.75 26.12
N SER A 222 -6.18 -15.63 26.47
CA SER A 222 -7.31 -16.00 25.59
C SER A 222 -8.07 -14.80 25.00
N LEU A 223 -8.80 -15.07 23.92
CA LEU A 223 -9.53 -14.07 23.13
C LEU A 223 -11.04 -14.34 23.13
N LEU A 224 -11.82 -13.30 23.42
CA LEU A 224 -13.23 -13.21 23.06
C LEU A 224 -13.41 -12.03 22.09
N ARG A 225 -13.92 -12.28 20.87
CA ARG A 225 -14.12 -11.24 19.86
C ARG A 225 -15.51 -11.26 19.25
N VAL A 226 -16.09 -10.08 19.07
CA VAL A 226 -17.23 -9.83 18.19
C VAL A 226 -16.87 -8.69 17.24
N SER A 227 -16.83 -8.93 15.94
CA SER A 227 -16.39 -7.93 14.96
C SER A 227 -17.36 -7.84 13.77
N HIS A 228 -17.60 -6.64 13.23
CA HIS A 228 -18.39 -6.43 11.99
C HIS A 228 -19.80 -7.09 11.98
N SER A 229 -20.38 -7.28 13.17
CA SER A 229 -21.57 -8.13 13.36
C SER A 229 -22.80 -7.31 13.79
N SER A 230 -24.00 -7.85 13.57
CA SER A 230 -25.26 -7.15 13.90
C SER A 230 -26.42 -8.08 14.28
N VAL A 231 -27.34 -7.54 15.09
CA VAL A 231 -28.61 -8.21 15.45
C VAL A 231 -29.79 -7.32 15.09
N LYS A 232 -30.78 -7.88 14.39
CA LYS A 232 -32.02 -7.21 13.98
C LYS A 232 -33.25 -7.85 14.63
N GLY A 233 -34.23 -7.02 15.00
CA GLY A 233 -35.53 -7.49 15.52
C GLY A 233 -35.54 -7.91 16.99
N ALA A 234 -34.58 -7.43 17.79
CA ALA A 234 -34.40 -7.83 19.18
C ALA A 234 -34.22 -6.59 20.10
N THR A 235 -35.22 -5.70 20.13
CA THR A 235 -35.15 -4.45 20.90
C THR A 235 -34.87 -4.71 22.39
N GLY A 236 -33.80 -4.11 22.90
CA GLY A 236 -33.35 -4.24 24.29
C GLY A 236 -32.62 -5.54 24.61
N LYS A 237 -32.41 -6.44 23.65
CA LYS A 237 -31.62 -7.67 23.86
C LYS A 237 -30.12 -7.38 23.78
N PRO A 238 -29.28 -8.12 24.51
CA PRO A 238 -27.84 -7.97 24.44
C PRO A 238 -27.26 -8.55 23.14
N LEU A 239 -26.11 -8.05 22.69
CA LEU A 239 -25.30 -8.70 21.67
C LEU A 239 -24.50 -9.87 22.25
N ILE A 240 -24.06 -9.72 23.50
CA ILE A 240 -23.42 -10.77 24.30
C ILE A 240 -24.32 -11.00 25.51
N GLY A 241 -25.18 -12.02 25.44
CA GLY A 241 -26.13 -12.33 26.49
C GLY A 241 -25.58 -13.33 27.49
N ILE A 242 -25.75 -13.06 28.78
CA ILE A 242 -25.42 -13.97 29.88
C ILE A 242 -26.71 -14.28 30.63
N ALA A 243 -27.02 -15.57 30.80
CA ALA A 243 -28.20 -15.99 31.54
C ALA A 243 -28.17 -15.42 32.96
N GLN A 244 -29.25 -14.75 33.35
CA GLN A 244 -29.32 -13.99 34.58
C GLN A 244 -29.39 -14.93 35.80
N SER A 245 -28.35 -14.89 36.62
CA SER A 245 -28.21 -15.60 37.90
C SER A 245 -27.52 -14.68 38.91
N ALA A 246 -27.52 -15.05 40.21
CA ALA A 246 -26.86 -14.25 41.25
C ALA A 246 -25.35 -14.03 41.01
N GLY A 247 -24.72 -14.82 40.12
CA GLY A 247 -23.32 -14.73 39.74
C GLY A 247 -23.06 -14.30 38.29
N ALA A 248 -24.10 -13.91 37.53
CA ALA A 248 -23.97 -13.53 36.13
C ALA A 248 -22.93 -12.42 35.94
N SER A 249 -21.81 -12.77 35.30
CA SER A 249 -20.72 -11.85 35.04
C SER A 249 -19.81 -12.35 33.92
N LEU A 250 -19.10 -11.40 33.30
CA LEU A 250 -17.99 -11.64 32.39
C LEU A 250 -16.71 -11.17 33.06
N ALA A 251 -15.79 -12.06 33.36
CA ALA A 251 -14.50 -11.73 33.93
C ALA A 251 -13.39 -11.88 32.87
N VAL A 252 -12.48 -10.92 32.79
CA VAL A 252 -11.32 -10.94 31.89
C VAL A 252 -10.04 -10.78 32.71
N GLU A 253 -9.05 -11.64 32.50
CA GLU A 253 -7.76 -11.64 33.23
C GLU A 253 -6.61 -12.07 32.32
N ASN A 254 -5.56 -11.25 32.17
CA ASN A 254 -4.43 -11.55 31.28
C ASN A 254 -4.93 -12.01 29.89
N SER A 255 -5.93 -11.33 29.37
CA SER A 255 -6.73 -11.75 28.21
C SER A 255 -7.38 -10.57 27.49
N LEU A 256 -7.84 -10.81 26.27
CA LEU A 256 -8.39 -9.78 25.39
C LEU A 256 -9.88 -10.01 25.10
N PHE A 257 -10.66 -8.95 25.30
CA PHE A 257 -12.07 -8.88 24.90
C PHE A 257 -12.23 -7.76 23.85
N VAL A 258 -12.68 -8.10 22.64
CA VAL A 258 -12.84 -7.15 21.53
C VAL A 258 -14.30 -7.08 21.08
N VAL A 259 -14.80 -5.87 20.93
CA VAL A 259 -16.03 -5.58 20.19
C VAL A 259 -15.75 -4.44 19.23
N GLU A 260 -15.94 -4.65 17.93
CA GLU A 260 -15.67 -3.60 16.96
C GLU A 260 -16.56 -3.64 15.72
N ASN A 261 -16.76 -2.47 15.10
CA ASN A 261 -17.52 -2.30 13.86
C ASN A 261 -18.90 -2.95 13.95
N VAL A 262 -19.51 -2.86 15.12
CA VAL A 262 -20.82 -3.45 15.44
C VAL A 262 -21.88 -2.36 15.36
N SER A 263 -22.95 -2.60 14.59
CA SER A 263 -24.10 -1.70 14.53
C SER A 263 -25.39 -2.43 14.91
N SER A 264 -25.94 -2.12 16.07
CA SER A 264 -27.19 -2.66 16.60
C SER A 264 -27.84 -1.65 17.55
N PRO A 265 -28.33 -0.50 17.04
CA PRO A 265 -28.76 0.65 17.84
C PRO A 265 -29.93 0.35 18.79
N THR A 266 -30.67 -0.74 18.55
CA THR A 266 -31.77 -1.15 19.42
C THR A 266 -31.38 -2.14 20.52
N SER A 267 -30.15 -2.66 20.48
CA SER A 267 -29.67 -3.75 21.35
C SER A 267 -28.69 -3.23 22.40
N ASN A 268 -28.65 -3.84 23.57
CA ASN A 268 -27.57 -3.59 24.53
C ASN A 268 -26.30 -4.33 24.08
N LEU A 269 -25.12 -3.90 24.52
CA LEU A 269 -23.90 -4.65 24.24
C LEU A 269 -23.87 -5.97 25.02
N ILE A 270 -24.02 -5.90 26.34
CA ILE A 270 -23.95 -7.02 27.27
C ILE A 270 -24.96 -6.80 28.41
N ASP A 271 -25.49 -7.85 29.01
CA ASP A 271 -26.52 -7.76 30.06
C ASP A 271 -26.05 -8.24 31.44
N ALA A 272 -24.74 -8.42 31.65
CA ALA A 272 -24.17 -8.83 32.93
C ALA A 272 -22.87 -8.09 33.24
N ALA A 273 -22.55 -7.95 34.53
CA ALA A 273 -21.40 -7.17 34.99
C ALA A 273 -20.08 -7.65 34.38
N VAL A 274 -19.24 -6.72 33.93
CA VAL A 274 -17.91 -6.99 33.40
C VAL A 274 -16.85 -6.69 34.46
N ARG A 275 -16.02 -7.68 34.79
CA ARG A 275 -14.93 -7.58 35.76
C ARG A 275 -13.59 -7.69 35.04
N MET A 276 -12.79 -6.65 35.11
CA MET A 276 -11.46 -6.59 34.51
C MET A 276 -10.41 -6.80 35.60
N GLY A 277 -9.70 -7.93 35.55
CA GLY A 277 -8.61 -8.25 36.46
C GLY A 277 -7.24 -7.83 35.91
N THR A 278 -6.16 -8.39 36.47
CA THR A 278 -4.77 -8.09 36.10
C THR A 278 -4.53 -8.35 34.61
N ASP A 279 -3.84 -7.43 33.92
CA ASP A 279 -3.47 -7.52 32.50
C ASP A 279 -4.65 -7.79 31.53
N ALA A 280 -5.88 -7.50 31.97
CA ALA A 280 -7.06 -7.62 31.14
C ALA A 280 -7.16 -6.45 30.16
N GLN A 281 -7.52 -6.73 28.91
CA GLN A 281 -7.71 -5.72 27.87
C GLN A 281 -9.11 -5.79 27.29
N ILE A 282 -9.71 -4.63 27.06
CA ILE A 282 -10.99 -4.50 26.35
C ILE A 282 -10.86 -3.46 25.24
N THR A 283 -11.27 -3.81 24.03
CA THR A 283 -11.31 -2.89 22.89
C THR A 283 -12.75 -2.72 22.42
N LEU A 284 -13.24 -1.48 22.42
CA LEU A 284 -14.54 -1.10 21.87
C LEU A 284 -14.32 -0.05 20.77
N ARG A 285 -14.55 -0.42 19.50
CA ARG A 285 -14.26 0.46 18.34
C ARG A 285 -15.46 0.53 17.39
N ALA A 286 -15.94 1.73 17.05
CA ALA A 286 -17.09 1.89 16.15
C ALA A 286 -18.28 0.97 16.51
N VAL A 287 -18.69 1.03 17.78
CA VAL A 287 -19.80 0.23 18.33
C VAL A 287 -21.02 1.14 18.50
N THR A 288 -22.07 0.89 17.74
CA THR A 288 -23.36 1.58 17.85
C THR A 288 -24.38 0.66 18.52
N VAL A 289 -24.71 0.90 19.78
CA VAL A 289 -25.63 0.09 20.59
C VAL A 289 -26.54 1.01 21.42
N LYS A 290 -27.69 0.50 21.89
CA LYS A 290 -28.61 1.24 22.77
C LYS A 290 -27.95 1.64 24.09
N SER A 291 -27.19 0.72 24.69
CA SER A 291 -26.42 0.93 25.91
C SER A 291 -25.39 -0.18 26.05
N ILE A 292 -24.37 0.01 26.88
CA ILE A 292 -23.45 -1.08 27.24
C ILE A 292 -24.20 -2.19 28.00
N GLY A 293 -25.22 -1.83 28.79
CA GLY A 293 -26.11 -2.78 29.49
C GLY A 293 -25.51 -3.49 30.72
N ALA A 294 -24.28 -3.16 31.11
CA ALA A 294 -23.57 -3.75 32.25
C ALA A 294 -22.72 -2.72 33.02
N THR A 295 -22.49 -2.98 34.31
CA THR A 295 -21.44 -2.29 35.08
C THR A 295 -20.07 -2.87 34.72
N MET A 296 -19.13 -2.03 34.31
CA MET A 296 -17.73 -2.42 34.10
C MET A 296 -16.86 -1.93 35.28
N ALA A 297 -16.04 -2.80 35.87
CA ALA A 297 -15.14 -2.45 36.97
C ALA A 297 -13.75 -3.07 36.78
N GLY A 298 -12.69 -2.32 37.12
CA GLY A 298 -11.28 -2.74 37.03
C GLY A 298 -10.39 -1.74 36.28
N SER A 299 -9.10 -2.04 36.11
CA SER A 299 -8.20 -1.22 35.29
C SER A 299 -8.49 -1.46 33.81
N VAL A 300 -9.17 -0.51 33.17
CA VAL A 300 -9.61 -0.60 31.78
C VAL A 300 -8.71 0.27 30.90
N THR A 301 -8.00 -0.35 29.97
CA THR A 301 -7.39 0.36 28.83
C THR A 301 -8.32 0.19 27.63
N ALA A 302 -9.17 1.17 27.35
CA ALA A 302 -10.08 1.16 26.22
C ALA A 302 -9.71 2.25 25.21
N GLN A 303 -9.59 1.88 23.93
CA GLN A 303 -9.42 2.83 22.84
C GLN A 303 -10.80 3.14 22.22
N LEU A 304 -11.47 4.19 22.70
CA LEU A 304 -12.67 4.71 22.06
C LEU A 304 -12.27 5.54 20.83
N LEU A 305 -12.82 5.19 19.66
CA LEU A 305 -12.79 6.04 18.48
C LEU A 305 -14.25 6.41 18.15
N THR A 306 -14.50 7.73 18.21
CA THR A 306 -15.75 8.49 18.43
C THR A 306 -16.84 8.32 17.34
N ALA A 307 -18.06 8.88 17.38
CA ALA A 307 -18.69 9.95 18.18
C ALA A 307 -20.22 9.74 18.32
N ASP A 308 -20.79 10.33 19.37
CA ASP A 308 -22.20 10.46 19.76
C ASP A 308 -22.85 9.28 20.53
N ASP A 309 -23.20 9.61 21.79
CA ASP A 309 -24.00 8.89 22.78
C ASP A 309 -23.40 7.72 23.56
N ILE A 310 -22.61 8.03 24.60
CA ILE A 310 -22.82 7.40 25.93
C ILE A 310 -22.82 8.49 27.00
N ALA A 311 -23.97 9.14 27.15
CA ALA A 311 -24.30 9.80 28.41
C ALA A 311 -24.54 8.71 29.47
N GLN A 312 -23.80 8.83 30.58
CA GLN A 312 -23.95 8.16 31.88
C GLN A 312 -23.30 6.77 32.07
N GLN A 313 -22.33 6.76 33.02
CA GLN A 313 -21.86 5.65 33.84
C GLN A 313 -20.87 4.62 33.25
N ILE A 314 -19.64 5.05 32.96
CA ILE A 314 -18.47 4.20 33.24
C ILE A 314 -17.64 4.89 34.34
N PRO A 315 -17.72 4.46 35.61
CA PRO A 315 -16.85 4.98 36.64
C PRO A 315 -15.43 4.48 36.38
N SER A 316 -14.47 5.40 36.26
CA SER A 316 -13.01 5.16 36.22
C SER A 316 -12.41 4.46 34.98
N ILE A 317 -12.76 4.90 33.76
CA ILE A 317 -11.80 4.79 32.64
C ILE A 317 -10.91 6.03 32.66
N SER A 318 -9.63 5.85 32.98
CA SER A 318 -8.60 6.82 32.60
C SER A 318 -8.38 6.63 31.10
N VAL A 319 -8.99 7.49 30.28
CA VAL A 319 -8.70 7.55 28.84
C VAL A 319 -7.32 8.17 28.71
N VAL A 320 -6.28 7.34 28.76
CA VAL A 320 -4.96 7.75 28.31
C VAL A 320 -4.96 7.56 26.80
N PRO A 321 -4.83 8.62 25.98
CA PRO A 321 -4.51 8.45 24.58
C PRO A 321 -3.07 7.93 24.54
N ASP A 322 -2.90 6.61 24.64
CA ASP A 322 -1.58 6.03 24.50
C ASP A 322 -1.25 5.95 23.01
N THR A 323 -0.54 6.97 22.54
CA THR A 323 0.13 6.98 21.24
C THR A 323 1.43 6.17 21.29
N ARG A 324 1.66 5.37 22.34
CA ARG A 324 2.74 4.38 22.38
C ARG A 324 2.10 3.01 22.30
N CYS A 325 2.52 2.26 21.29
CA CYS A 325 2.52 0.81 21.36
C CYS A 325 2.99 0.40 22.76
N ALA A 326 2.17 -0.35 23.52
CA ALA A 326 2.61 -0.93 24.78
C ALA A 326 3.98 -1.61 24.56
N ALA A 327 4.86 -1.66 25.55
CA ALA A 327 6.12 -2.42 25.43
C ALA A 327 5.90 -3.93 25.15
N ALA A 328 4.64 -4.40 25.18
CA ALA A 328 4.17 -5.70 24.71
C ALA A 328 3.95 -5.80 23.18
N CYS A 329 3.94 -4.68 22.44
CA CYS A 329 3.84 -4.60 20.99
C CYS A 329 5.19 -4.79 20.27
N VAL A 330 6.28 -4.95 21.02
CA VAL A 330 7.59 -5.36 20.52
C VAL A 330 8.00 -6.56 21.38
N PRO A 331 8.28 -7.74 20.81
CA PRO A 331 8.71 -8.88 21.59
C PRO A 331 10.05 -8.54 22.26
N THR A 332 10.00 -8.18 23.54
CA THR A 332 11.19 -8.19 24.41
C THR A 332 11.43 -9.57 25.02
N ALA A 333 10.56 -10.54 24.72
CA ALA A 333 10.69 -11.94 25.08
C ALA A 333 10.50 -12.83 23.85
N THR A 334 11.25 -13.92 23.79
CA THR A 334 11.10 -15.00 22.81
C THR A 334 9.63 -15.40 22.69
N VAL A 335 8.99 -15.08 21.56
CA VAL A 335 7.64 -15.54 21.24
C VAL A 335 7.66 -17.06 21.31
N ASP A 336 6.80 -17.62 22.16
CA ASP A 336 6.57 -19.06 22.20
C ASP A 336 6.29 -19.54 20.77
N SER A 337 7.07 -20.48 20.24
CA SER A 337 6.94 -20.97 18.87
C SER A 337 5.53 -21.49 18.51
N SER A 338 4.69 -21.77 19.51
CA SER A 338 3.28 -22.14 19.33
C SER A 338 2.32 -20.97 19.10
N CYS A 339 2.74 -19.73 19.34
CA CYS A 339 1.92 -18.54 19.17
C CYS A 339 1.92 -18.04 17.72
N LYS A 340 0.74 -17.85 17.13
CA LYS A 340 0.57 -17.25 15.80
C LYS A 340 -0.04 -15.86 15.96
N CYS A 341 0.82 -14.86 16.15
CA CYS A 341 0.39 -13.47 16.22
C CYS A 341 0.23 -12.93 14.79
N ALA A 342 -0.87 -12.25 14.49
CA ALA A 342 -1.12 -11.67 13.18
C ALA A 342 -1.48 -10.19 13.34
N CYS A 343 -0.56 -9.31 12.93
CA CYS A 343 -0.81 -7.88 12.84
C CYS A 343 -1.38 -7.57 11.45
N ASN A 344 -2.61 -7.08 11.36
CA ASN A 344 -3.21 -6.62 10.10
C ASN A 344 -3.31 -5.08 10.08
N ALA A 345 -3.27 -4.47 8.89
CA ALA A 345 -3.39 -3.03 8.69
C ALA A 345 -4.73 -2.47 9.22
N ASP A 346 -5.80 -3.27 9.16
CA ASP A 346 -7.14 -2.91 9.68
C ASP A 346 -7.24 -3.00 11.21
N MET A 347 -6.30 -3.68 11.85
CA MET A 347 -6.20 -3.81 13.31
C MET A 347 -4.76 -3.62 13.81
N PRO A 348 -4.24 -2.38 13.71
CA PRO A 348 -2.85 -2.08 14.07
C PRO A 348 -2.52 -2.31 15.55
N ASN A 349 -3.53 -2.64 16.38
CA ASN A 349 -3.42 -2.83 17.83
C ASN A 349 -3.83 -4.24 18.30
N MET A 350 -3.98 -5.23 17.40
CA MET A 350 -4.28 -6.62 17.77
C MET A 350 -3.02 -7.35 18.30
N ASN A 351 -2.51 -6.92 19.45
CA ASN A 351 -1.29 -7.49 20.06
C ASN A 351 -1.64 -8.68 20.96
N PHE A 352 -2.30 -9.69 20.38
CA PHE A 352 -2.71 -10.86 21.14
C PHE A 352 -2.48 -12.15 20.36
N CYS A 353 -1.82 -13.12 20.98
CA CYS A 353 -1.38 -14.34 20.32
C CYS A 353 -2.26 -15.51 20.74
N THR A 354 -3.11 -15.99 19.83
CA THR A 354 -3.78 -17.28 19.97
C THR A 354 -2.88 -18.38 19.42
N ALA A 355 -3.02 -19.61 19.93
CA ALA A 355 -2.27 -20.75 19.40
C ALA A 355 -2.81 -21.20 18.02
N MET A 356 -4.10 -20.98 17.77
CA MET A 356 -4.75 -21.29 16.49
C MET A 356 -4.62 -20.15 15.50
N LYS A 357 -4.50 -20.51 14.21
CA LYS A 357 -4.48 -19.54 13.12
C LYS A 357 -5.88 -18.91 13.01
N ASP A 358 -5.98 -17.64 13.37
CA ASP A 358 -7.21 -16.87 13.24
C ASP A 358 -7.55 -16.66 11.75
N PRO A 359 -8.69 -17.18 11.25
CA PRO A 359 -9.08 -17.05 9.85
C PRO A 359 -9.42 -15.61 9.45
N TYR A 360 -9.71 -14.72 10.42
CA TYR A 360 -10.13 -13.34 10.19
C TYR A 360 -9.15 -12.54 9.35
N THR A 361 -7.84 -12.71 9.59
CA THR A 361 -6.78 -11.92 8.94
C THR A 361 -6.72 -12.00 7.42
N ASN A 362 -7.26 -13.07 6.84
CA ASN A 362 -7.31 -13.25 5.38
C ASN A 362 -8.77 -13.48 4.91
N TYR A 363 -9.73 -13.10 5.74
CA TYR A 363 -11.13 -13.34 5.46
C TYR A 363 -11.69 -12.23 4.57
N ALA A 364 -12.02 -12.58 3.33
CA ALA A 364 -12.75 -11.72 2.41
C ALA A 364 -14.26 -11.97 2.59
N TYR A 365 -14.95 -11.04 3.24
CA TYR A 365 -16.37 -11.21 3.54
C TYR A 365 -17.22 -11.21 2.25
N LEU A 366 -18.00 -12.28 2.05
CA LEU A 366 -18.84 -12.48 0.85
C LEU A 366 -20.11 -11.63 0.84
N GLY A 367 -20.50 -11.03 1.97
CA GLY A 367 -21.70 -10.19 2.09
C GLY A 367 -21.45 -8.68 1.95
N CYS A 368 -20.29 -8.27 1.43
CA CYS A 368 -20.04 -6.88 1.10
C CYS A 368 -20.82 -6.44 -0.16
N SER A 369 -21.04 -5.13 -0.29
CA SER A 369 -21.58 -4.53 -1.51
C SER A 369 -20.75 -4.91 -2.75
N ALA A 370 -21.40 -4.98 -3.91
CA ALA A 370 -20.76 -5.40 -5.15
C ALA A 370 -19.50 -4.56 -5.42
N GLY A 371 -18.39 -5.23 -5.76
CA GLY A 371 -17.12 -4.53 -5.98
C GLY A 371 -16.29 -4.25 -4.75
N CYS A 372 -16.74 -4.63 -3.56
CA CYS A 372 -15.97 -4.45 -2.34
C CYS A 372 -15.08 -5.68 -2.04
N THR A 373 -13.84 -5.47 -1.58
CA THR A 373 -12.92 -6.51 -1.07
C THR A 373 -12.98 -6.62 0.44
N THR A 374 -13.02 -5.49 1.15
CA THR A 374 -13.18 -5.41 2.60
C THR A 374 -14.25 -4.38 2.92
N CYS A 375 -15.25 -4.74 3.72
CA CYS A 375 -16.33 -3.82 4.07
C CYS A 375 -16.48 -3.63 5.58
N PHE A 376 -16.82 -2.41 5.96
CA PHE A 376 -17.22 -2.06 7.32
C PHE A 376 -18.59 -2.67 7.66
N ASN A 377 -19.53 -2.68 6.72
CA ASN A 377 -20.82 -3.40 6.80
C ASN A 377 -21.36 -3.73 5.40
N GLU A 378 -22.59 -4.27 5.28
CA GLU A 378 -23.19 -4.66 3.98
C GLU A 378 -23.20 -3.54 2.93
N THR A 379 -23.30 -2.29 3.37
CA THR A 379 -23.42 -1.13 2.50
C THR A 379 -22.13 -0.33 2.41
N ALA A 380 -21.35 -0.27 3.49
CA ALA A 380 -20.12 0.52 3.58
C ALA A 380 -18.89 -0.36 3.40
N CYS A 381 -18.15 -0.10 2.34
CA CYS A 381 -16.89 -0.67 1.94
C CYS A 381 -15.68 0.12 2.48
N LEU A 382 -14.62 -0.59 2.84
CA LEU A 382 -13.33 -0.04 3.27
C LEU A 382 -12.28 -0.14 2.14
N GLU A 383 -12.41 -1.12 1.24
CA GLU A 383 -11.51 -1.31 0.11
C GLU A 383 -12.26 -1.89 -1.10
N CYS A 384 -12.10 -1.28 -2.27
CA CYS A 384 -12.74 -1.73 -3.51
C CYS A 384 -11.86 -2.70 -4.31
N ARG A 385 -12.49 -3.62 -5.04
CA ARG A 385 -11.87 -4.50 -6.04
C ARG A 385 -11.23 -3.68 -7.15
N PRO A 386 -10.21 -4.22 -7.84
CA PRO A 386 -9.71 -3.63 -9.08
C PRO A 386 -10.87 -3.33 -10.05
N SER A 387 -10.83 -2.16 -10.70
CA SER A 387 -11.88 -1.61 -11.58
C SER A 387 -13.13 -1.06 -10.88
N TYR A 388 -13.10 -0.92 -9.55
CA TYR A 388 -14.12 -0.20 -8.78
C TYR A 388 -13.49 0.99 -8.06
N GLU A 389 -14.22 2.09 -7.94
CA GLU A 389 -13.86 3.29 -7.16
C GLU A 389 -14.73 3.43 -5.91
N MET A 390 -14.12 3.93 -4.83
CA MET A 390 -14.79 4.20 -3.55
C MET A 390 -15.57 5.51 -3.63
N LEU A 391 -16.88 5.43 -3.40
CA LEU A 391 -17.79 6.57 -3.37
C LEU A 391 -17.80 7.25 -1.98
N PRO A 392 -18.27 8.52 -1.88
CA PRO A 392 -18.33 9.25 -0.61
C PRO A 392 -19.23 8.62 0.47
N ASP A 393 -20.18 7.78 0.07
CA ASP A 393 -21.04 7.00 0.97
C ASP A 393 -20.41 5.67 1.41
N MET A 394 -19.11 5.50 1.16
CA MET A 394 -18.33 4.28 1.35
C MET A 394 -18.77 3.10 0.47
N THR A 395 -19.55 3.26 -0.60
CA THR A 395 -19.84 2.13 -1.51
C THR A 395 -18.78 1.98 -2.61
N CYS A 396 -18.70 0.81 -3.26
CA CYS A 396 -17.86 0.61 -4.45
C CYS A 396 -18.70 0.65 -5.72
N SER A 397 -18.25 1.39 -6.73
CA SER A 397 -18.89 1.42 -8.05
C SER A 397 -17.89 1.10 -9.14
N LEU A 398 -18.31 0.32 -10.14
CA LEU A 398 -17.50 0.04 -11.34
C LEU A 398 -17.15 1.36 -12.03
N THR A 399 -15.89 1.49 -12.45
CA THR A 399 -15.49 2.55 -13.37
C THR A 399 -15.87 2.17 -14.79
N GLY A 400 -16.70 3.01 -15.44
CA GLY A 400 -16.96 2.94 -16.88
C GLY A 400 -18.18 2.12 -17.35
N LEU A 401 -19.32 2.18 -16.65
CA LEU A 401 -20.57 1.56 -17.15
C LEU A 401 -21.11 2.34 -18.38
N GLN A 402 -21.24 1.68 -19.54
CA GLN A 402 -21.91 2.25 -20.72
C GLN A 402 -23.43 2.31 -20.50
N CYS A 403 -24.07 3.41 -20.90
CA CYS A 403 -25.52 3.58 -20.81
C CYS A 403 -26.27 2.50 -21.60
N THR A 404 -27.39 2.01 -21.06
CA THR A 404 -28.19 0.95 -21.71
C THR A 404 -28.81 1.43 -23.04
N ASP A 405 -29.10 2.73 -23.13
CA ASP A 405 -29.50 3.39 -24.38
C ASP A 405 -28.24 3.90 -25.11
N PRO A 406 -27.94 3.42 -26.33
CA PRO A 406 -26.77 3.85 -27.09
C PRO A 406 -26.82 5.33 -27.52
N ASN A 407 -27.99 5.96 -27.47
CA ASN A 407 -28.16 7.39 -27.78
C ASN A 407 -28.10 8.26 -26.52
N CYS A 408 -27.79 7.66 -25.37
CA CYS A 408 -27.62 8.35 -24.11
C CYS A 408 -26.18 8.82 -23.93
N LYS A 409 -26.04 10.10 -23.57
CA LYS A 409 -24.75 10.74 -23.31
C LYS A 409 -24.33 10.58 -21.84
N THR A 410 -25.26 10.76 -20.92
CA THR A 410 -25.06 10.53 -19.48
C THR A 410 -26.25 9.79 -18.88
N CYS A 411 -25.99 8.84 -17.99
CA CYS A 411 -27.01 8.03 -17.34
C CYS A 411 -26.76 7.90 -15.84
N THR A 412 -27.81 7.55 -15.11
CA THR A 412 -27.75 7.20 -13.69
C THR A 412 -27.06 5.85 -13.47
N THR A 413 -26.74 5.57 -12.20
CA THR A 413 -26.21 4.29 -11.68
C THR A 413 -27.03 3.05 -12.09
N TYR A 414 -28.30 3.22 -12.51
CA TYR A 414 -29.20 2.14 -12.94
C TYR A 414 -29.40 2.08 -14.47
N GLY A 415 -28.58 2.78 -15.26
CA GLY A 415 -28.66 2.78 -16.73
C GLY A 415 -29.76 3.66 -17.33
N GLN A 416 -30.52 4.38 -16.50
CA GLN A 416 -31.54 5.34 -16.97
C GLN A 416 -30.89 6.61 -17.49
N CYS A 417 -31.31 7.08 -18.67
CA CYS A 417 -30.69 8.23 -19.28
C CYS A 417 -31.07 9.55 -18.59
N THR A 418 -30.08 10.42 -18.38
CA THR A 418 -30.24 11.77 -17.82
C THR A 418 -29.90 12.86 -18.82
N ASP A 419 -29.08 12.57 -19.83
CA ASP A 419 -28.77 13.47 -20.93
C ASP A 419 -28.57 12.69 -22.22
N CYS A 420 -29.12 13.19 -23.33
CA CYS A 420 -29.08 12.50 -24.62
C CYS A 420 -27.96 13.05 -25.51
N ASN A 421 -27.51 12.23 -26.46
CA ASN A 421 -26.60 12.68 -27.51
C ASN A 421 -27.30 13.72 -28.42
N ASP A 422 -26.50 14.53 -29.11
CA ASP A 422 -27.01 15.55 -30.04
C ASP A 422 -27.96 14.93 -31.08
N GLY A 423 -29.12 15.57 -31.29
CA GLY A 423 -30.19 15.08 -32.16
C GLY A 423 -31.25 14.24 -31.44
N TYR A 424 -31.16 14.09 -30.11
CA TYR A 424 -32.12 13.34 -29.30
C TYR A 424 -32.65 14.16 -28.11
N GLY A 425 -33.89 13.89 -27.70
CA GLY A 425 -34.57 14.47 -26.54
C GLY A 425 -34.91 13.41 -25.51
N LEU A 426 -34.86 13.79 -24.22
CA LEU A 426 -35.14 12.89 -23.11
C LEU A 426 -36.64 12.77 -22.85
N THR A 427 -37.16 11.55 -22.91
CA THR A 427 -38.56 11.24 -22.57
C THR A 427 -38.79 11.13 -21.07
N SER A 428 -40.06 11.17 -20.63
CA SER A 428 -40.45 10.96 -19.22
C SER A 428 -40.12 9.56 -18.68
N SER A 429 -39.84 8.59 -19.56
CA SER A 429 -39.39 7.23 -19.23
C SER A 429 -37.86 7.08 -19.22
N SER A 430 -37.10 8.18 -19.24
CA SER A 430 -35.62 8.19 -19.24
C SER A 430 -34.96 7.47 -20.43
N VAL A 431 -35.60 7.56 -21.60
CA VAL A 431 -35.11 7.04 -22.91
C VAL A 431 -34.89 8.20 -23.88
N CYS A 432 -33.83 8.14 -24.69
CA CYS A 432 -33.53 9.13 -25.71
C CYS A 432 -34.26 8.83 -27.01
N VAL A 433 -35.04 9.80 -27.49
CA VAL A 433 -35.76 9.69 -28.77
C VAL A 433 -35.26 10.74 -29.74
N ARG A 434 -35.18 10.39 -31.02
CA ARG A 434 -34.66 11.28 -32.05
C ARG A 434 -35.60 12.48 -32.24
N CYS A 435 -35.02 13.69 -32.30
CA CYS A 435 -35.77 14.89 -32.63
C CYS A 435 -36.29 14.82 -34.08
N SER A 436 -37.54 15.21 -34.29
CA SER A 436 -38.23 15.17 -35.58
C SER A 436 -37.97 16.43 -36.42
N VAL A 437 -37.55 17.53 -35.78
CA VAL A 437 -37.14 18.76 -36.47
C VAL A 437 -35.75 18.58 -37.08
N ALA A 438 -35.65 18.75 -38.41
CA ALA A 438 -34.37 18.66 -39.12
C ALA A 438 -33.38 19.72 -38.61
N GLY A 439 -32.13 19.32 -38.39
CA GLY A 439 -31.08 20.22 -37.89
C GLY A 439 -31.15 20.54 -36.39
N CYS A 440 -32.05 19.88 -35.63
CA CYS A 440 -32.20 20.11 -34.20
C CYS A 440 -31.14 19.35 -33.36
N LYS A 441 -30.50 20.04 -32.42
CA LYS A 441 -29.53 19.50 -31.45
C LYS A 441 -30.20 18.90 -30.22
N SER A 442 -31.16 19.62 -29.65
CA SER A 442 -31.94 19.11 -28.53
C SER A 442 -33.41 19.49 -28.68
N CYS A 443 -34.26 18.52 -28.39
CA CYS A 443 -35.70 18.68 -28.27
C CYS A 443 -36.10 18.38 -26.81
N PRO A 444 -37.17 19.01 -26.28
CA PRO A 444 -37.75 18.66 -24.99
C PRO A 444 -38.49 17.31 -25.09
N VAL A 445 -39.34 16.99 -24.11
CA VAL A 445 -40.10 15.73 -24.07
C VAL A 445 -40.89 15.47 -25.35
N ASP A 446 -41.32 16.52 -26.05
CA ASP A 446 -41.89 16.43 -27.40
C ASP A 446 -40.78 16.50 -28.48
N ALA A 447 -40.57 15.39 -29.17
CA ALA A 447 -39.60 15.28 -30.26
C ALA A 447 -39.88 16.22 -31.44
N ASN A 448 -41.09 16.78 -31.55
CA ASN A 448 -41.47 17.69 -32.63
C ASN A 448 -41.12 19.15 -32.35
N VAL A 449 -40.67 19.48 -31.14
CA VAL A 449 -40.31 20.85 -30.77
C VAL A 449 -38.79 20.93 -30.68
N CYS A 450 -38.16 21.83 -31.43
CA CYS A 450 -36.74 22.06 -31.27
C CYS A 450 -36.49 23.08 -30.16
N LYS A 451 -35.50 22.82 -29.31
CA LYS A 451 -35.03 23.76 -28.28
C LYS A 451 -33.75 24.45 -28.71
N VAL A 452 -32.81 23.71 -29.29
CA VAL A 452 -31.50 24.23 -29.74
C VAL A 452 -31.13 23.55 -31.06
N CYS A 453 -30.60 24.29 -32.02
CA CYS A 453 -30.15 23.77 -33.32
C CYS A 453 -28.72 23.22 -33.27
N LEU A 454 -28.30 22.39 -34.24
CA LEU A 454 -26.96 21.75 -34.31
C LEU A 454 -25.79 22.75 -34.36
N GLY A 455 -26.07 24.04 -34.64
CA GLY A 455 -25.15 25.19 -34.51
C GLY A 455 -25.44 26.10 -33.31
N GLY A 456 -26.04 25.60 -32.22
CA GLY A 456 -26.24 26.36 -30.97
C GLY A 456 -27.26 27.50 -31.00
N SER A 457 -27.84 27.82 -32.17
CA SER A 457 -28.86 28.85 -32.34
C SER A 457 -30.24 28.43 -31.82
N GLU A 458 -31.07 29.41 -31.48
CA GLU A 458 -32.48 29.21 -31.20
C GLU A 458 -33.26 28.95 -32.50
N PRO A 459 -34.23 28.02 -32.50
CA PRO A 459 -35.03 27.73 -33.68
C PRO A 459 -36.03 28.86 -33.96
N ILE A 460 -36.17 29.25 -35.24
CA ILE A 460 -37.15 30.24 -35.69
C ILE A 460 -38.36 29.49 -36.23
N ASN A 461 -39.55 29.74 -35.67
CA ASN A 461 -40.78 29.03 -36.04
C ASN A 461 -40.63 27.49 -36.02
N ASN A 462 -39.91 26.96 -35.03
CA ASN A 462 -39.64 25.53 -34.88
C ASN A 462 -38.83 24.91 -36.04
N MET A 463 -38.11 25.73 -36.81
CA MET A 463 -37.16 25.33 -37.84
C MET A 463 -35.77 25.86 -37.52
N CYS A 464 -34.74 25.05 -37.78
CA CYS A 464 -33.36 25.45 -37.61
C CYS A 464 -32.86 26.17 -38.87
N PRO A 465 -32.49 27.47 -38.80
CA PRO A 465 -32.16 28.28 -39.97
C PRO A 465 -30.82 27.92 -40.63
N CYS A 466 -29.94 27.19 -39.92
CA CYS A 466 -28.69 26.68 -40.46
C CYS A 466 -28.94 25.49 -41.39
N THR A 467 -28.99 25.73 -42.70
CA THR A 467 -29.09 24.69 -43.73
C THR A 467 -27.75 24.05 -44.06
N ASP A 468 -26.63 24.71 -43.74
CA ASP A 468 -25.28 24.14 -43.85
C ASP A 468 -24.96 23.30 -42.59
N PRO A 469 -24.77 21.98 -42.72
CA PRO A 469 -24.46 21.10 -41.59
C PRO A 469 -23.09 21.39 -40.94
N ASN A 470 -22.21 22.14 -41.60
CA ASN A 470 -20.88 22.47 -41.09
C ASN A 470 -20.81 23.89 -40.49
N CYS A 471 -21.96 24.54 -40.31
CA CYS A 471 -22.05 25.86 -39.72
C CYS A 471 -22.39 25.81 -38.21
N ALA A 472 -21.51 26.37 -37.40
CA ALA A 472 -21.62 26.45 -35.95
C ALA A 472 -22.37 27.70 -35.45
N SER A 473 -22.60 28.73 -36.27
CA SER A 473 -23.57 29.81 -36.00
C SER A 473 -24.01 30.50 -37.29
N CYS A 474 -25.30 30.82 -37.42
CA CYS A 474 -25.87 31.51 -38.58
C CYS A 474 -26.53 32.83 -38.16
N PRO A 475 -26.57 33.86 -39.04
CA PRO A 475 -27.43 35.02 -38.87
C PRO A 475 -28.90 34.65 -39.13
N SER A 476 -29.80 35.61 -38.91
CA SER A 476 -31.27 35.49 -39.00
C SER A 476 -31.80 35.01 -40.36
N ASP A 477 -30.98 35.04 -41.42
CA ASP A 477 -31.36 34.70 -42.79
C ASP A 477 -30.73 33.37 -43.23
N ALA A 478 -31.54 32.50 -43.81
CA ALA A 478 -31.12 31.16 -44.25
C ALA A 478 -30.09 31.24 -45.39
N GLY A 479 -28.85 30.82 -45.13
CA GLY A 479 -27.86 30.52 -46.17
C GLY A 479 -26.45 31.05 -45.98
N THR A 480 -26.18 31.87 -44.95
CA THR A 480 -24.82 32.35 -44.63
C THR A 480 -24.40 31.91 -43.23
N CYS A 481 -23.11 31.62 -43.06
CA CYS A 481 -22.54 31.21 -41.79
C CYS A 481 -21.70 32.32 -41.16
N THR A 482 -21.79 32.52 -39.85
CA THR A 482 -20.95 33.45 -39.08
C THR A 482 -19.79 32.74 -38.37
N GLN A 483 -19.91 31.44 -38.10
CA GLN A 483 -18.86 30.63 -37.50
C GLN A 483 -18.98 29.18 -37.94
N CYS A 484 -17.90 28.57 -38.41
CA CYS A 484 -17.90 27.19 -38.89
C CYS A 484 -17.61 26.17 -37.77
N ALA A 485 -18.07 24.94 -37.98
CA ALA A 485 -17.75 23.80 -37.12
C ALA A 485 -16.25 23.45 -37.20
N ASN A 486 -15.75 22.74 -36.19
CA ASN A 486 -14.34 22.33 -36.13
C ASN A 486 -13.91 21.58 -37.41
N GLY A 487 -12.74 21.92 -37.94
CA GLY A 487 -12.21 21.40 -39.21
C GLY A 487 -12.70 22.16 -40.45
N TYR A 488 -13.43 23.26 -40.28
CA TYR A 488 -13.92 24.13 -41.36
C TYR A 488 -13.55 25.60 -41.11
N GLY A 489 -13.26 26.33 -42.18
CA GLY A 489 -13.02 27.77 -42.20
C GLY A 489 -14.12 28.50 -42.96
N LEU A 490 -14.33 29.77 -42.62
CA LEU A 490 -15.33 30.62 -43.25
C LEU A 490 -14.76 31.22 -44.55
N VAL A 491 -15.24 30.73 -45.70
CA VAL A 491 -14.82 31.22 -47.03
C VAL A 491 -16.07 31.73 -47.74
N ASP A 492 -16.10 33.03 -48.04
CA ASP A 492 -17.22 33.70 -48.72
C ASP A 492 -18.62 33.43 -48.11
N GLY A 493 -18.69 33.33 -46.78
CA GLY A 493 -19.95 33.10 -46.07
C GLY A 493 -20.40 31.63 -45.99
N ALA A 494 -19.62 30.69 -46.54
CA ALA A 494 -19.85 29.25 -46.47
C ALA A 494 -18.74 28.54 -45.67
N CYS A 495 -19.07 27.39 -45.07
CA CYS A 495 -18.10 26.60 -44.33
C CYS A 495 -17.39 25.61 -45.23
N VAL A 496 -16.10 25.86 -45.46
CA VAL A 496 -15.25 25.03 -46.31
C VAL A 496 -14.28 24.24 -45.46
N ARG A 497 -14.12 22.96 -45.78
CA ARG A 497 -13.23 22.06 -45.03
C ARG A 497 -11.78 22.52 -45.14
N CYS A 498 -11.09 22.59 -44.01
CA CYS A 498 -9.66 22.84 -43.97
C CYS A 498 -8.91 21.71 -44.70
N GLN A 499 -8.05 22.09 -45.63
CA GLN A 499 -7.24 21.20 -46.45
C GLN A 499 -5.95 20.80 -45.74
N GLU A 500 -5.47 21.63 -44.81
CA GLU A 500 -4.29 21.33 -44.00
C GLU A 500 -4.57 20.14 -43.07
N PRO A 501 -3.76 19.06 -43.14
CA PRO A 501 -3.92 17.91 -42.26
C PRO A 501 -3.79 18.29 -40.79
N ASN A 502 -4.63 17.68 -39.93
CA ASN A 502 -4.63 17.92 -38.48
C ASN A 502 -4.91 19.38 -38.09
N CYS A 503 -5.57 20.14 -38.98
CA CYS A 503 -6.03 21.48 -38.68
C CYS A 503 -7.41 21.46 -38.01
N PHE A 504 -7.53 22.17 -36.88
CA PHE A 504 -8.76 22.32 -36.10
C PHE A 504 -9.60 23.52 -36.57
N SER A 505 -8.97 24.60 -37.01
CA SER A 505 -9.63 25.73 -37.68
C SER A 505 -8.71 26.40 -38.69
N CYS A 506 -9.26 26.87 -39.81
CA CYS A 506 -8.57 27.62 -40.86
C CYS A 506 -9.33 28.92 -41.15
N ASP A 507 -8.63 29.92 -41.69
CA ASP A 507 -9.20 31.23 -42.04
C ASP A 507 -9.85 31.22 -43.44
N SER A 508 -9.99 32.38 -44.07
CA SER A 508 -10.43 32.59 -45.47
C SER A 508 -9.66 31.81 -46.53
N ASP A 509 -8.56 31.15 -46.18
CA ASP A 509 -7.83 30.19 -47.02
C ASP A 509 -7.82 28.82 -46.34
N ALA A 510 -8.49 27.85 -46.95
CA ALA A 510 -8.62 26.49 -46.42
C ALA A 510 -7.28 25.75 -46.25
N ASN A 511 -6.19 26.23 -46.86
CA ASN A 511 -4.85 25.64 -46.74
C ASN A 511 -4.03 26.24 -45.58
N LYS A 512 -4.53 27.28 -44.90
CA LYS A 512 -3.82 27.95 -43.82
C LYS A 512 -4.51 27.71 -42.51
N CYS A 513 -3.84 26.98 -41.62
CA CYS A 513 -4.38 26.67 -40.32
C CYS A 513 -4.21 27.84 -39.34
N THR A 514 -5.24 28.11 -38.57
CA THR A 514 -5.22 29.06 -37.45
C THR A 514 -5.17 28.38 -36.10
N GLN A 515 -5.60 27.13 -36.01
CA GLN A 515 -5.53 26.31 -34.80
C GLN A 515 -5.36 24.84 -35.16
N CYS A 516 -4.38 24.16 -34.58
CA CYS A 516 -4.16 22.74 -34.83
C CYS A 516 -5.01 21.84 -33.93
N ALA A 517 -5.26 20.61 -34.39
CA ALA A 517 -5.92 19.57 -33.60
C ALA A 517 -5.11 19.24 -32.34
N PRO A 518 -5.74 18.69 -31.29
CA PRO A 518 -5.02 18.26 -30.09
C PRO A 518 -3.78 17.42 -30.44
N ASN A 519 -2.65 17.71 -29.78
CA ASN A 519 -1.33 17.09 -30.00
C ASN A 519 -0.58 17.49 -31.28
N TYR A 520 -1.09 18.47 -32.03
CA TYR A 520 -0.38 19.10 -33.14
C TYR A 520 -0.12 20.56 -32.86
N TYR A 521 0.99 21.08 -33.37
CA TYR A 521 1.45 22.44 -33.12
C TYR A 521 1.49 23.24 -34.43
N LEU A 522 1.08 24.50 -34.34
CA LEU A 522 1.03 25.41 -35.48
C LEU A 522 2.45 25.86 -35.84
N THR A 523 2.88 25.62 -37.07
CA THR A 523 4.18 26.07 -37.56
C THR A 523 4.13 27.52 -38.05
N PRO A 524 5.29 28.20 -38.22
CA PRO A 524 5.34 29.53 -38.84
C PRO A 524 4.81 29.58 -40.29
N LEU A 525 4.64 28.42 -40.92
CA LEU A 525 4.05 28.29 -42.26
C LEU A 525 2.53 28.08 -42.24
N LEU A 526 1.90 28.19 -41.06
CA LEU A 526 0.46 27.96 -40.83
C LEU A 526 0.03 26.51 -41.14
N THR A 527 0.93 25.55 -40.89
CA THR A 527 0.70 24.10 -41.03
C THR A 527 0.72 23.40 -39.66
N CYS A 528 0.21 22.18 -39.56
CA CYS A 528 0.13 21.45 -38.28
C CYS A 528 1.09 20.25 -38.25
N SER A 529 1.98 20.23 -37.25
CA SER A 529 3.03 19.21 -37.13
C SER A 529 3.04 18.53 -35.75
N PRO A 530 3.31 17.21 -35.66
CA PRO A 530 3.32 16.45 -34.41
C PRO A 530 4.61 16.62 -33.59
N VAL A 531 5.42 17.66 -33.81
CA VAL A 531 6.68 17.85 -33.07
C VAL A 531 6.37 18.02 -31.58
N ALA A 532 6.61 16.95 -30.83
CA ALA A 532 6.36 16.85 -29.41
C ALA A 532 7.27 17.80 -28.62
N CYS A 533 6.71 18.42 -27.59
CA CYS A 533 7.46 18.98 -26.48
C CYS A 533 8.31 17.86 -25.85
N ASN A 534 9.61 17.79 -26.20
CA ASN A 534 10.53 16.76 -25.68
C ASN A 534 11.56 17.32 -24.67
N ILE A 535 11.33 18.53 -24.16
CA ILE A 535 12.27 19.21 -23.27
C ILE A 535 12.24 18.53 -21.90
N GLU A 536 13.37 17.96 -21.50
CA GLU A 536 13.53 17.29 -20.21
C GLU A 536 13.20 18.26 -19.05
N HIS A 537 12.43 17.79 -18.07
CA HIS A 537 11.94 18.56 -16.92
C HIS A 537 11.02 19.76 -17.24
N CYS A 538 10.51 19.85 -18.48
CA CYS A 538 9.52 20.86 -18.87
C CYS A 538 8.08 20.39 -18.62
N MET A 539 7.29 21.20 -17.92
CA MET A 539 5.84 20.97 -17.72
C MET A 539 5.02 21.50 -18.90
N GLN A 540 5.45 22.60 -19.51
CA GLN A 540 4.75 23.26 -20.62
C GLN A 540 5.74 23.92 -21.58
N CYS A 541 5.74 23.51 -22.86
CA CYS A 541 6.51 24.19 -23.90
C CYS A 541 5.83 25.48 -24.38
N ASP A 542 6.63 26.42 -24.90
CA ASP A 542 6.15 27.65 -25.53
C ASP A 542 5.29 27.31 -26.76
N PRO A 543 4.02 27.76 -26.82
CA PRO A 543 3.10 27.45 -27.91
C PRO A 543 3.52 27.99 -29.28
N GLN A 544 4.37 29.02 -29.32
CA GLN A 544 4.89 29.62 -30.56
C GLN A 544 6.27 29.05 -30.94
N THR A 545 7.04 28.60 -29.96
CA THR A 545 8.35 27.96 -30.17
C THR A 545 8.49 26.66 -29.35
N PRO A 546 8.02 25.51 -29.85
CA PRO A 546 7.98 24.23 -29.11
C PRO A 546 9.35 23.68 -28.66
N SER A 547 10.44 24.30 -29.09
CA SER A 547 11.81 24.02 -28.65
C SER A 547 12.23 24.78 -27.38
N ARG A 548 11.34 25.56 -26.76
CA ARG A 548 11.57 26.32 -25.52
C ARG A 548 10.50 25.96 -24.47
N CYS A 549 10.88 25.96 -23.20
CA CYS A 549 9.99 25.70 -22.08
C CYS A 549 9.43 27.01 -21.50
N GLN A 550 8.13 27.01 -21.24
CA GLN A 550 7.41 28.08 -20.54
C GLN A 550 7.39 27.84 -19.03
N GLU A 551 7.26 26.58 -18.59
CA GLU A 551 7.18 26.23 -17.16
C GLU A 551 7.92 24.93 -16.85
N CYS A 552 8.83 24.96 -15.87
CA CYS A 552 9.66 23.81 -15.47
C CYS A 552 9.16 23.16 -14.18
N VAL A 553 9.37 21.85 -14.04
CA VAL A 553 9.09 21.14 -12.78
C VAL A 553 10.03 21.67 -11.69
N SER A 554 9.53 21.94 -10.48
CA SER A 554 10.37 22.31 -9.34
C SER A 554 11.36 21.17 -8.99
N PRO A 555 12.65 21.44 -8.73
CA PRO A 555 13.29 22.75 -8.49
C PRO A 555 14.00 23.37 -9.72
N TYR A 556 13.65 22.95 -10.93
CA TYR A 556 14.25 23.48 -12.17
C TYR A 556 13.63 24.83 -12.53
N VAL A 557 14.43 25.71 -13.12
CA VAL A 557 14.05 27.03 -13.62
C VAL A 557 14.32 27.13 -15.11
N VAL A 558 13.53 27.94 -15.82
CA VAL A 558 13.71 28.19 -17.26
C VAL A 558 14.98 29.00 -17.47
N ASP A 559 15.90 28.49 -18.27
CA ASP A 559 17.07 29.23 -18.73
C ASP A 559 16.65 30.24 -19.80
N SER A 560 16.88 31.53 -19.55
CA SER A 560 16.50 32.59 -20.50
C SER A 560 17.27 32.53 -21.82
N TYR A 561 18.42 31.85 -21.87
CA TYR A 561 19.24 31.75 -23.07
C TYR A 561 18.66 30.77 -24.10
N ASP A 562 18.37 29.53 -23.71
CA ASP A 562 17.90 28.48 -24.62
C ASP A 562 16.47 27.99 -24.31
N GLY A 563 15.85 28.46 -23.22
CA GLY A 563 14.52 28.04 -22.80
C GLY A 563 14.50 26.63 -22.21
N LEU A 564 15.63 26.02 -21.86
CA LEU A 564 15.68 24.69 -21.26
C LEU A 564 15.52 24.76 -19.75
N CYS A 565 15.01 23.68 -19.14
CA CYS A 565 14.86 23.57 -17.70
C CYS A 565 16.18 23.12 -17.06
N ARG A 566 16.74 23.94 -16.17
CA ARG A 566 18.00 23.66 -15.45
C ARG A 566 17.86 23.98 -13.97
N LEU A 567 18.67 23.33 -13.14
CA LEU A 567 18.81 23.73 -11.74
C LEU A 567 19.49 25.11 -11.65
N SER A 568 19.16 25.91 -10.65
CA SER A 568 19.70 27.27 -10.47
C SER A 568 21.24 27.34 -10.39
N ASP A 569 21.86 26.24 -9.99
CA ASP A 569 23.30 26.14 -9.74
C ASP A 569 24.03 25.38 -10.87
N ALA A 570 23.32 24.98 -11.93
CA ALA A 570 23.87 24.26 -13.08
C ALA A 570 24.38 25.23 -14.15
N CYS A 571 25.61 25.71 -13.97
CA CYS A 571 26.26 26.63 -14.89
C CYS A 571 26.77 25.97 -16.16
N SER A 572 26.62 26.65 -17.30
CA SER A 572 27.26 26.28 -18.56
C SER A 572 28.66 26.88 -18.71
N VAL A 573 28.99 27.92 -17.92
CA VAL A 573 30.33 28.50 -17.84
C VAL A 573 31.27 27.56 -17.06
N PRO A 574 32.37 27.07 -17.66
CA PRO A 574 33.32 26.20 -16.97
C PRO A 574 33.99 26.90 -15.77
N ASN A 575 34.23 26.17 -14.68
CA ASN A 575 34.80 26.67 -13.43
C ASN A 575 33.99 27.81 -12.78
N CYS A 576 32.69 27.83 -13.04
CA CYS A 576 31.75 28.77 -12.44
C CYS A 576 31.01 28.11 -11.28
N LYS A 577 31.14 28.71 -10.10
CA LYS A 577 30.49 28.27 -8.88
C LYS A 577 29.02 28.69 -8.82
N LYS A 578 28.69 29.87 -9.36
CA LYS A 578 27.33 30.41 -9.35
C LYS A 578 27.06 31.26 -10.59
N CYS A 579 25.94 31.00 -11.26
CA CYS A 579 25.51 31.75 -12.43
C CYS A 579 24.65 32.97 -12.06
N GLU A 580 24.56 33.91 -12.99
CA GLU A 580 23.59 34.99 -12.87
C GLU A 580 22.16 34.47 -12.90
N THR A 581 21.27 35.14 -12.17
CA THR A 581 19.87 34.73 -12.04
C THR A 581 19.20 34.68 -13.42
N GLY A 582 18.73 33.49 -13.81
CA GLY A 582 17.95 33.28 -15.02
C GLY A 582 18.76 32.94 -16.28
N THR A 583 20.08 32.81 -16.23
CA THR A 583 20.88 32.37 -17.39
C THR A 583 22.09 31.53 -16.98
N SER A 584 22.31 30.37 -17.62
CA SER A 584 23.50 29.53 -17.35
C SER A 584 24.79 30.02 -18.01
N ARG A 585 24.71 31.04 -18.90
CA ARG A 585 25.83 31.52 -19.71
C ARG A 585 26.68 32.61 -19.07
N LEU A 586 26.21 33.21 -17.98
CA LEU A 586 26.91 34.26 -17.27
C LEU A 586 27.24 33.79 -15.86
N CYS A 587 28.50 33.93 -15.49
CA CYS A 587 29.00 33.55 -14.19
C CYS A 587 29.01 34.75 -13.25
N ALA A 588 28.36 34.60 -12.08
CA ALA A 588 28.40 35.59 -11.01
C ALA A 588 29.58 35.35 -10.05
N GLU A 589 29.99 34.09 -9.84
CA GLU A 589 31.08 33.72 -8.95
C GLU A 589 31.86 32.53 -9.51
N CYS A 590 33.18 32.67 -9.70
CA CYS A 590 34.06 31.59 -10.15
C CYS A 590 34.48 30.66 -9.00
N ASP A 591 34.86 29.43 -9.34
CA ASP A 591 35.48 28.50 -8.40
C ASP A 591 36.80 29.05 -7.84
N THR A 592 37.17 28.60 -6.64
CA THR A 592 38.38 29.02 -5.95
C THR A 592 39.63 28.81 -6.82
N GLY A 593 40.37 29.89 -7.09
CA GLY A 593 41.58 29.86 -7.93
C GLY A 593 41.37 30.35 -9.37
N TYR A 594 40.14 30.69 -9.76
CA TYR A 594 39.80 31.25 -11.06
C TYR A 594 39.31 32.70 -10.93
N SER A 595 39.63 33.55 -11.91
CA SER A 595 39.17 34.94 -12.02
C SER A 595 38.11 35.08 -13.10
N LEU A 596 37.06 35.84 -12.79
CA LEU A 596 35.95 36.14 -13.69
C LEU A 596 36.39 37.07 -14.82
N SER A 597 36.04 36.75 -16.07
CA SER A 597 36.24 37.65 -17.21
C SER A 597 35.32 38.86 -17.13
N ALA A 598 35.73 39.98 -17.75
CA ALA A 598 34.98 41.24 -17.68
C ALA A 598 33.56 41.16 -18.27
N ASP A 599 33.30 40.20 -19.16
CA ASP A 599 32.00 39.94 -19.77
C ASP A 599 31.21 38.81 -19.07
N ALA A 600 31.71 38.30 -17.94
CA ALA A 600 31.14 37.21 -17.15
C ALA A 600 30.97 35.86 -17.89
N THR A 601 31.51 35.71 -19.10
CA THR A 601 31.34 34.48 -19.89
C THR A 601 32.38 33.39 -19.61
N SER A 602 33.43 33.69 -18.82
CA SER A 602 34.48 32.73 -18.51
C SER A 602 35.13 32.93 -17.13
N CYS A 603 35.57 31.83 -16.54
CA CYS A 603 36.39 31.79 -15.33
C CYS A 603 37.75 31.19 -15.69
N SER A 604 38.80 32.00 -15.68
CA SER A 604 40.15 31.58 -16.07
C SER A 604 41.10 31.60 -14.87
N SER A 605 41.92 30.57 -14.73
CA SER A 605 43.04 30.58 -13.79
C SER A 605 44.08 31.61 -14.24
N PRO A 606 44.81 32.29 -13.33
CA PRO A 606 45.95 33.10 -13.70
C PRO A 606 47.00 32.22 -14.41
N THR A 607 47.09 32.35 -15.73
CA THR A 607 48.01 31.58 -16.57
C THR A 607 49.45 31.94 -16.24
N THR A 608 50.22 30.99 -15.68
CA THR A 608 51.66 30.95 -15.95
C THR A 608 51.83 30.51 -17.40
N GLN A 609 52.04 31.47 -18.29
CA GLN A 609 52.44 31.23 -19.68
C GLN A 609 53.76 30.42 -19.69
N PRO A 610 53.85 29.26 -20.36
CA PRO A 610 55.10 28.53 -20.47
C PRO A 610 56.11 29.32 -21.30
N CYS A 611 57.36 29.33 -20.84
CA CYS A 611 58.48 29.98 -21.51
C CYS A 611 58.80 29.34 -22.87
N GLU A 612 58.95 30.15 -23.91
CA GLU A 612 59.41 29.70 -25.23
C GLU A 612 60.94 29.56 -25.31
N VAL A 613 61.67 29.97 -24.26
CA VAL A 613 63.13 29.86 -24.17
C VAL A 613 63.52 28.46 -23.65
N GLU A 614 64.22 27.70 -24.49
CA GLU A 614 64.68 26.36 -24.16
C GLU A 614 65.62 26.36 -22.93
N HIS A 615 65.44 25.38 -22.04
CA HIS A 615 66.12 25.27 -20.75
C HIS A 615 65.90 26.45 -19.77
N CYS A 616 64.82 27.21 -19.94
CA CYS A 616 64.40 28.25 -19.00
C CYS A 616 63.43 27.71 -17.93
N ASN A 617 63.70 28.04 -16.66
CA ASN A 617 62.84 27.70 -15.52
C ASN A 617 61.78 28.77 -15.27
N THR A 618 62.11 30.06 -15.50
CA THR A 618 61.17 31.17 -15.25
C THR A 618 61.44 32.34 -16.19
N CYS A 619 60.40 32.83 -16.86
CA CYS A 619 60.49 33.97 -17.78
C CYS A 619 60.34 35.30 -17.06
N VAL A 620 60.78 36.35 -17.75
CA VAL A 620 60.47 37.72 -17.34
C VAL A 620 58.96 37.94 -17.45
N ASN A 621 58.37 38.56 -16.44
CA ASN A 621 56.92 38.72 -16.34
C ASN A 621 56.38 39.53 -17.54
N GLY A 622 55.50 38.92 -18.34
CA GLY A 622 54.94 39.51 -19.56
C GLY A 622 55.74 39.30 -20.86
N ASP A 623 56.86 38.58 -20.84
CA ASP A 623 57.66 38.27 -22.05
C ASP A 623 58.14 36.80 -22.05
N SER A 624 57.46 35.94 -22.82
CA SER A 624 57.75 34.50 -22.93
C SER A 624 59.03 34.18 -23.70
N THR A 625 59.66 35.17 -24.34
CA THR A 625 60.86 35.01 -25.17
C THR A 625 62.16 35.30 -24.43
N ARG A 626 62.07 35.69 -23.15
CA ARG A 626 63.23 36.06 -22.31
C ARG A 626 63.21 35.36 -20.95
N CYS A 627 64.32 34.73 -20.62
CA CYS A 627 64.48 33.97 -19.39
C CYS A 627 65.06 34.81 -18.24
N ALA A 628 64.38 34.79 -17.10
CA ALA A 628 64.86 35.35 -15.83
C ALA A 628 65.74 34.35 -15.07
N TYR A 629 65.39 33.06 -15.09
CA TYR A 629 66.13 31.99 -14.40
C TYR A 629 66.19 30.71 -15.24
N CYS A 630 67.40 30.19 -15.49
CA CYS A 630 67.63 28.97 -16.27
C CYS A 630 67.60 27.69 -15.42
N ASN A 631 67.36 26.55 -16.07
CA ASN A 631 67.51 25.23 -15.48
C ASN A 631 68.95 24.98 -15.02
N THR A 632 69.12 24.07 -14.05
CA THR A 632 70.44 23.73 -13.49
C THR A 632 71.43 23.27 -14.58
N GLY A 633 72.64 23.84 -14.60
CA GLY A 633 73.67 23.60 -15.62
C GLY A 633 73.75 24.67 -16.73
N TYR A 634 72.85 25.66 -16.71
CA TYR A 634 72.80 26.79 -17.65
C TYR A 634 72.78 28.12 -16.90
N TYR A 635 73.30 29.18 -17.51
CA TYR A 635 73.21 30.56 -16.98
C TYR A 635 72.56 31.50 -17.99
N VAL A 636 71.96 32.58 -17.47
CA VAL A 636 71.30 33.60 -18.29
C VAL A 636 72.35 34.50 -18.94
N SER A 637 72.32 34.57 -20.26
CA SER A 637 73.10 35.51 -21.07
C SER A 637 72.19 36.08 -22.13
N ASP A 638 71.93 37.38 -22.06
CA ASP A 638 71.12 38.13 -23.02
C ASP A 638 69.67 37.58 -23.17
N GLY A 639 69.05 37.23 -22.04
CA GLY A 639 67.69 36.69 -21.98
C GLY A 639 67.55 35.24 -22.47
N LYS A 640 68.64 34.55 -22.82
CA LYS A 640 68.65 33.12 -23.19
C LYS A 640 69.54 32.30 -22.26
N CYS A 641 69.28 31.00 -22.18
CA CYS A 641 70.03 30.06 -21.35
C CYS A 641 71.19 29.43 -22.12
N LYS A 642 72.42 29.63 -21.64
CA LYS A 642 73.64 29.04 -22.23
C LYS A 642 74.24 28.01 -21.28
N ALA A 643 74.72 26.89 -21.83
CA ALA A 643 75.30 25.79 -21.07
C ALA A 643 76.62 26.21 -20.42
N MET A 644 76.84 25.79 -19.16
CA MET A 644 78.12 25.93 -18.48
C MET A 644 79.09 24.85 -18.99
N GLN A 645 80.34 25.20 -19.32
CA GLN A 645 81.36 24.19 -19.67
C GLN A 645 81.74 23.36 -18.43
N GLY A 646 81.85 22.04 -18.61
CA GLY A 646 82.00 21.04 -17.54
C GLY A 646 83.18 21.26 -16.59
N CYS A 647 83.04 20.76 -15.37
CA CYS A 647 84.01 20.86 -14.28
C CYS A 647 85.25 20.00 -14.57
N TYR A 648 86.44 20.60 -14.67
CA TYR A 648 87.68 19.90 -15.00
C TYR A 648 88.47 19.42 -13.75
N VAL A 649 87.93 19.61 -12.55
CA VAL A 649 88.55 19.17 -11.29
C VAL A 649 88.15 17.72 -11.01
N SER A 650 89.15 16.83 -10.97
CA SER A 650 88.93 15.41 -10.69
C SER A 650 88.35 15.17 -9.30
N ASN A 651 87.39 14.24 -9.21
CA ASN A 651 86.63 13.89 -7.99
C ASN A 651 85.80 15.04 -7.40
N CYS A 652 85.49 16.05 -8.20
CA CYS A 652 84.59 17.14 -7.83
C CYS A 652 83.13 16.83 -8.18
N ALA A 653 82.21 17.03 -7.24
CA ALA A 653 80.77 16.86 -7.45
C ALA A 653 80.13 18.13 -8.04
N GLN A 654 80.61 19.32 -7.66
CA GLN A 654 80.17 20.60 -8.20
C GLN A 654 81.33 21.60 -8.26
N CYS A 655 81.54 22.22 -9.42
CA CYS A 655 82.47 23.34 -9.59
C CYS A 655 81.82 24.66 -9.18
N MET A 656 82.66 25.66 -8.90
CA MET A 656 82.19 27.03 -8.67
C MET A 656 81.58 27.63 -9.96
N LEU A 657 80.50 28.42 -9.79
CA LEU A 657 79.60 28.92 -10.85
C LEU A 657 80.25 29.64 -12.04
N LEU A 658 81.51 30.12 -11.93
CA LEU A 658 82.21 30.88 -12.98
C LEU A 658 83.66 30.43 -13.21
N ASP A 659 84.12 29.37 -12.54
CA ASP A 659 85.49 28.86 -12.68
C ASP A 659 85.48 27.33 -12.64
N SER A 660 85.49 26.72 -13.82
CA SER A 660 85.45 25.26 -14.01
C SER A 660 86.73 24.53 -13.58
N THR A 661 87.72 25.26 -13.05
CA THR A 661 88.98 24.70 -12.51
C THR A 661 89.01 24.65 -10.98
N LYS A 662 87.92 25.05 -10.30
CA LYS A 662 87.81 25.02 -8.83
C LYS A 662 86.54 24.31 -8.37
N CYS A 663 86.71 23.41 -7.41
CA CYS A 663 85.61 22.65 -6.84
C CYS A 663 84.95 23.39 -5.67
N SER A 664 83.62 23.47 -5.65
CA SER A 664 82.86 23.92 -4.48
C SER A 664 82.45 22.75 -3.58
N THR A 665 82.27 21.56 -4.14
CA THR A 665 81.84 20.38 -3.37
C THR A 665 82.39 19.09 -3.97
N CYS A 666 83.06 18.27 -3.16
CA CYS A 666 83.68 17.02 -3.59
C CYS A 666 82.71 15.83 -3.56
N VAL A 667 82.99 14.80 -4.38
CA VAL A 667 82.26 13.53 -4.35
C VAL A 667 82.50 12.80 -3.01
N LYS A 668 81.50 12.06 -2.53
CA LYS A 668 81.52 11.36 -1.24
C LYS A 668 82.78 10.48 -1.09
N GLY A 669 83.55 10.68 0.00
CA GLY A 669 84.83 9.99 0.27
C GLY A 669 86.08 10.85 0.00
N TYR A 670 85.91 12.05 -0.55
CA TYR A 670 86.94 13.05 -0.78
C TYR A 670 86.66 14.32 0.01
N LEU A 671 87.71 14.96 0.52
CA LEU A 671 87.64 16.25 1.21
C LEU A 671 88.16 17.37 0.30
N LEU A 672 87.49 18.52 0.38
CA LEU A 672 87.88 19.73 -0.33
C LEU A 672 89.09 20.37 0.36
N THR A 673 90.14 20.63 -0.42
CA THR A 673 91.32 21.35 0.07
C THR A 673 91.11 22.87 -0.04
N SER A 674 91.96 23.64 0.66
CA SER A 674 92.01 25.11 0.53
C SER A 674 92.40 25.59 -0.87
N SER A 675 92.96 24.71 -1.71
CA SER A 675 93.21 24.94 -3.14
C SER A 675 92.04 24.55 -4.05
N TYR A 676 90.86 24.27 -3.49
CA TYR A 676 89.63 23.92 -4.20
C TYR A 676 89.74 22.65 -5.06
N SER A 677 90.56 21.69 -4.62
CA SER A 677 90.73 20.36 -5.21
C SER A 677 90.23 19.26 -4.26
N CYS A 678 89.93 18.06 -4.77
CA CYS A 678 89.33 16.98 -3.98
C CYS A 678 90.30 15.82 -3.76
N VAL A 679 90.60 15.49 -2.49
CA VAL A 679 91.56 14.41 -2.13
C VAL A 679 90.93 13.37 -1.18
N SER A 680 91.36 12.10 -1.27
CA SER A 680 90.68 10.98 -0.59
C SER A 680 90.95 10.94 0.93
N GLN A 681 89.93 10.58 1.72
CA GLN A 681 90.01 10.51 3.18
C GLN A 681 90.91 9.42 3.78
N LYS A 682 91.42 8.46 3.00
CA LYS A 682 92.27 7.36 3.54
C LYS A 682 93.70 7.75 3.94
N VAL A 683 94.11 8.99 3.70
CA VAL A 683 95.49 9.47 3.96
C VAL A 683 95.62 10.19 5.31
N ILE A 684 94.54 10.43 6.06
CA ILE A 684 94.56 11.27 7.28
C ILE A 684 94.24 10.44 8.55
N ASN A 685 94.76 9.21 8.64
CA ASN A 685 94.77 8.44 9.89
C ASN A 685 96.10 8.63 10.63
N SER A 686 96.33 9.82 11.17
CA SER A 686 97.28 10.06 12.26
C SER A 686 97.09 11.44 12.89
N ALA A 687 96.63 11.42 14.13
CA ALA A 687 96.71 12.46 15.16
C ALA A 687 95.59 13.54 15.25
N ALA A 688 94.98 13.53 16.44
CA ALA A 688 94.32 14.61 17.20
C ALA A 688 92.85 14.97 16.91
N ALA A 689 91.94 14.36 17.69
CA ALA A 689 91.13 14.95 18.77
C ALA A 689 90.77 16.47 18.73
N PRO A 690 89.66 16.94 19.37
CA PRO A 690 88.49 16.23 19.92
C PRO A 690 87.13 16.99 19.80
N TYR A 691 86.09 16.42 20.43
CA TYR A 691 84.86 17.04 20.96
C TYR A 691 83.97 17.89 20.03
N SER A 692 82.89 17.25 19.58
CA SER A 692 81.63 17.87 19.19
C SER A 692 80.79 18.24 20.42
N LEU A 693 80.95 19.47 20.93
CA LEU A 693 79.88 20.21 21.62
C LEU A 693 78.97 20.77 20.49
N TRP A 694 77.72 20.33 20.38
CA TRP A 694 76.57 20.96 21.00
C TRP A 694 76.64 22.49 21.04
N VAL A 695 75.69 23.08 20.30
CA VAL A 695 74.90 24.25 20.73
C VAL A 695 75.67 25.55 20.86
N ALA A 696 75.24 26.65 20.28
CA ALA A 696 74.14 26.95 19.39
C ALA A 696 74.35 28.40 18.98
N ALA A 697 73.42 28.88 18.16
CA ALA A 697 72.80 30.17 18.34
C ALA A 697 73.74 31.36 18.48
N ALA A 698 73.69 32.21 17.47
CA ALA A 698 73.55 33.62 17.76
C ALA A 698 72.71 34.22 16.62
N VAL A 699 71.60 34.89 16.95
CA VAL A 699 71.55 36.36 16.93
C VAL A 699 71.05 36.80 15.53
N LEU A 700 69.83 37.35 15.33
CA LEU A 700 69.03 38.22 16.19
C LEU A 700 67.53 38.18 15.88
N LEU A 701 66.75 38.00 16.95
CA LEU A 701 65.51 38.72 17.17
C LEU A 701 65.78 40.23 17.25
N THR A 702 64.89 41.03 16.65
CA THR A 702 64.46 42.38 17.08
C THR A 702 65.57 43.43 17.24
N SER A 703 65.52 44.60 16.60
CA SER A 703 64.65 45.68 17.05
C SER A 703 64.92 46.98 16.26
N PHE A 704 63.83 47.71 15.98
CA PHE A 704 63.68 49.18 16.05
C PHE A 704 64.46 50.12 15.09
N ALA A 705 63.64 50.75 14.21
CA ALA A 705 63.39 52.20 14.12
C ALA A 705 64.47 53.20 13.63
N MET A 706 64.06 53.98 12.60
CA MET A 706 64.34 55.42 12.30
C MET A 706 65.82 55.83 12.03
N HIS A 707 66.21 56.69 11.07
CA HIS A 707 65.63 57.90 10.44
C HIS A 707 66.48 58.32 9.20
N LEU A 708 65.86 59.02 8.22
CA LEU A 708 66.42 59.95 7.20
C LEU A 708 67.38 59.46 6.09
N ALA A 709 66.83 59.26 4.89
CA ALA A 709 67.06 60.10 3.69
C ALA A 709 65.89 59.91 2.72
#